data_AF-A0A1Y3NI98-F1
#
_entry.id   AF-A0A1Y3NI98-F1
#
_cell.length_a   1.000
_cell.length_b   1.000
_cell.length_c   1.000
_cell.angle_alpha   90.00
_cell.angle_beta   90.00
_cell.angle_gamma   90.00
#
_symmetry.space_group_name_H-M   'P 1'
#
loop_
_entity.id
_entity.type
_entity.pdbx_description
1 polymer ?
#
loop_
_entity_poly.entity_id
_entity_poly.type
_entity_poly.pdbx_seq_one_letter_code
_entity_poly.pdbx_strand_id
1 'polypeptide(L)'
;MYEKPELMKFIIDKKYEDIQQTSEFIDDIEDIYISLADIGKLESCLTFVQDIKCYNKYDEKIFLNGFIKTMNEDKYRDIGIKFKDVSGKYADFYELYNNHLNPNELNKVHIELIFKESTFGIQYSVSEYICNVEYTNNSKSCTKKFDEVLDLRETALLRKKDQKKGYFEICEGFVNIINRIQEILVLLNTIDSKGYPESINYTIDIRNGHALAYRKGIYGQKGRNLEEIIDELKRTNEIQYNELEKTYLESPISRMIYGKQFTYINNSNKNDVSSKYIFKNILKYITGNNIKYDIGRIENTPLENSLLEQMYKNVNIYLNRLFYNNNINMKSVFKNSILLDDSIRGIYIHASSEYEIEYDAICCSLSLTKNFPIGQTVLYCKSDTTEDELISFIYRSLHCHFNVLFILIKPENLRMEMKNLLVDLLKNHYSLKEMKSCLLIQYTKECKTKEIITEIEKISYYKYTDIKLKKEDNTIKQFPNVDIYSSDISGLGENYEYVYFPVGDHIDQHEILERLMKLTDKKVALHLDLSNTKQIELLREFLFSFIILKCYSKNENIFYYGNEIKIKVEIPNGFINFKSLFSIFNFFNNVNIVSFNNKNTDSNNIDPSALMVSNDITSNIQIVCNYLSNIDNINEKDIYIEGKEEDLKKKGIVKKPYDKKNVSNLIKAVPLSQDTCQKLIFQFLNIENPNYYQIESFIKIVAGQLKLLTNSWYLSADQLDYVFKLTKIPYLKQARKFFIESLLKITKHFITSSYDDIIKGQNVTYEQQQDEQTISEIGTCEKNTEEYEILEALFNSDKRKITNNIPDYKKMTPEGFLMEIRKILNLYNKLDENDPFGSQVYKGKELKYLKDIVGNYVFTEDNFVKLILISLRLRADVPVVLMGETGAGKTSLIKILAKLKCITLHVKNIHAGIEENDIIQFLNDMNLFENNNEKGKGKGKEEEVWIFLDEINTCNLLGLITEIMLKHSCKGKKIKSTIKFIAACNPYRLDTGEKEIIGLYDETKYLDRQLVYNVYPLPHSLLNYVLDFKTPDDNDIKRYISNITLETLNKLISNDSSKSNNNQF
;
A
#
# COMPACT_ATOMS: atom_id res chain seq x y z
N MET A 1 7.49 -39.68 36.50
CA MET A 1 6.31 -39.50 35.62
C MET A 1 5.09 -40.25 36.14
N TYR A 2 5.18 -41.55 36.47
CA TYR A 2 4.04 -42.32 37.01
C TYR A 2 3.74 -42.09 38.51
N GLU A 3 4.74 -41.70 39.31
CA GLU A 3 4.59 -41.53 40.77
C GLU A 3 3.82 -40.26 41.19
N LYS A 4 3.83 -39.21 40.36
CA LYS A 4 3.03 -37.98 40.54
C LYS A 4 2.42 -37.54 39.20
N PRO A 5 1.26 -38.09 38.82
CA PRO A 5 0.59 -37.75 37.56
C PRO A 5 0.14 -36.28 37.51
N GLU A 6 -0.07 -35.63 38.65
CA GLU A 6 -0.43 -34.21 38.75
C GLU A 6 0.67 -33.29 38.22
N LEU A 7 1.94 -33.61 38.49
CA LEU A 7 3.09 -32.88 37.94
C LEU A 7 3.12 -32.96 36.41
N MET A 8 2.82 -34.14 35.85
CA MET A 8 2.79 -34.32 34.40
C MET A 8 1.65 -33.51 33.77
N LYS A 9 0.48 -33.49 34.40
CA LYS A 9 -0.63 -32.65 33.96
C LYS A 9 -0.27 -31.16 34.00
N PHE A 10 0.35 -30.71 35.09
CA PHE A 10 0.85 -29.35 35.24
C PHE A 10 1.86 -28.97 34.13
N ILE A 11 2.85 -29.83 33.86
CA ILE A 11 3.86 -29.60 32.81
C ILE A 11 3.24 -29.57 31.40
N ILE A 12 2.19 -30.37 31.13
CA ILE A 12 1.53 -30.43 29.82
C ILE A 12 0.64 -29.20 29.56
N ASP A 13 0.00 -28.68 30.61
CA ASP A 13 -1.00 -27.63 30.54
C ASP A 13 -0.39 -26.21 30.59
N LYS A 14 0.81 -26.05 31.16
CA LYS A 14 1.45 -24.73 31.34
C LYS A 14 2.41 -24.36 30.21
N LYS A 15 2.51 -23.06 29.92
CA LYS A 15 3.49 -22.54 28.96
C LYS A 15 4.84 -22.37 29.64
N TYR A 16 5.90 -22.51 28.84
CA TYR A 16 7.28 -22.28 29.30
C TYR A 16 7.47 -20.86 29.83
N GLU A 17 6.90 -19.87 29.12
CA GLU A 17 6.95 -18.46 29.49
C GLU A 17 6.34 -18.18 30.88
N ASP A 18 5.21 -18.83 31.20
CA ASP A 18 4.55 -18.67 32.50
C ASP A 18 5.43 -19.23 33.64
N ILE A 19 6.02 -20.41 33.45
CA ILE A 19 6.93 -21.00 34.44
C ILE A 19 8.20 -20.15 34.60
N GLN A 20 8.71 -19.58 33.52
CA GLN A 20 9.84 -18.67 33.59
C GLN A 20 9.51 -17.42 34.42
N GLN A 21 8.29 -16.89 34.31
CA GLN A 21 7.80 -15.77 35.13
C GLN A 21 7.67 -16.14 36.62
N THR A 22 7.39 -17.41 36.95
CA THR A 22 7.37 -17.84 38.38
C THR A 22 8.72 -17.65 39.08
N SER A 23 9.82 -17.55 38.33
CA SER A 23 11.14 -17.27 38.90
C SER A 23 11.28 -15.89 39.54
N GLU A 24 10.36 -14.98 39.26
CA GLU A 24 10.32 -13.64 39.83
C GLU A 24 9.75 -13.60 41.26
N PHE A 25 9.10 -14.67 41.73
CA PHE A 25 8.34 -14.72 43.00
C PHE A 25 8.99 -15.58 44.10
N ILE A 26 10.19 -16.13 43.87
CA ILE A 26 10.82 -17.08 44.80
C ILE A 26 11.09 -16.45 46.18
N ASP A 27 11.48 -15.17 46.22
CA ASP A 27 11.93 -14.51 47.45
C ASP A 27 10.79 -13.82 48.23
N ASP A 28 9.58 -13.74 47.66
CA ASP A 28 8.42 -13.08 48.27
C ASP A 28 7.63 -13.99 49.23
N ILE A 29 8.07 -15.23 49.42
CA ILE A 29 7.31 -16.26 50.11
C ILE A 29 8.17 -16.88 51.22
N GLU A 30 7.93 -16.44 52.46
CA GLU A 30 8.63 -16.95 53.65
C GLU A 30 8.37 -18.45 53.90
N ASP A 31 7.28 -19.00 53.32
CA ASP A 31 6.80 -20.37 53.56
C ASP A 31 7.12 -21.38 52.43
N ILE A 32 7.71 -20.96 51.30
CA ILE A 32 7.98 -21.83 50.15
C ILE A 32 9.49 -22.05 49.93
N TYR A 33 9.95 -23.30 50.00
CA TYR A 33 11.37 -23.69 49.82
C TYR A 33 11.71 -24.03 48.35
N ILE A 34 11.47 -23.11 47.42
CA ILE A 34 11.90 -23.22 46.02
C ILE A 34 13.15 -22.36 45.80
N SER A 35 14.13 -22.85 45.05
CA SER A 35 15.26 -22.04 44.58
C SER A 35 15.20 -21.81 43.07
N LEU A 36 15.94 -20.82 42.56
CA LEU A 36 16.11 -20.61 41.11
C LEU A 36 16.64 -21.87 40.40
N ALA A 37 17.47 -22.66 41.08
CA ALA A 37 17.96 -23.92 40.56
C ALA A 37 16.83 -24.96 40.39
N ASP A 38 15.80 -24.92 41.26
CA ASP A 38 14.65 -25.82 41.16
C ASP A 38 13.72 -25.41 40.01
N ILE A 39 13.54 -24.11 39.76
CA ILE A 39 12.81 -23.63 38.57
C ILE A 39 13.54 -24.01 37.28
N GLY A 40 14.87 -23.86 37.22
CA GLY A 40 15.65 -24.30 36.05
C GLY A 40 15.55 -25.81 35.79
N LYS A 41 15.35 -26.62 36.85
CA LYS A 41 15.04 -28.05 36.71
C LYS A 41 13.63 -28.28 36.16
N LEU A 42 12.63 -27.51 36.60
CA LEU A 42 11.27 -27.56 36.08
C LEU A 42 11.20 -27.12 34.61
N GLU A 43 11.88 -26.04 34.23
CA GLU A 43 12.02 -25.57 32.85
C GLU A 43 12.62 -26.67 31.96
N SER A 44 13.70 -27.31 32.41
CA SER A 44 14.32 -28.43 31.69
C SER A 44 13.33 -29.59 31.45
N CYS A 45 12.49 -29.91 32.44
CA CYS A 45 11.46 -30.95 32.32
C CYS A 45 10.36 -30.54 31.32
N LEU A 46 10.02 -29.25 31.28
CA LEU A 46 9.01 -28.70 30.39
C LEU A 46 9.47 -28.70 28.93
N THR A 47 10.72 -28.27 28.67
CA THR A 47 11.34 -28.34 27.35
C THR A 47 11.43 -29.79 26.84
N PHE A 48 11.83 -30.73 27.71
CA PHE A 48 11.87 -32.15 27.34
C PHE A 48 10.50 -32.69 26.92
N VAL A 49 9.44 -32.36 27.65
CA VAL A 49 8.07 -32.79 27.32
C VAL A 49 7.58 -32.13 26.03
N GLN A 50 7.91 -30.86 25.79
CA GLN A 50 7.58 -30.17 24.54
C GLN A 50 8.29 -30.80 23.33
N ASP A 51 9.59 -31.11 23.45
CA ASP A 51 10.38 -31.75 22.40
C ASP A 51 9.79 -33.13 22.03
N ILE A 52 9.24 -33.85 23.02
CA ILE A 52 8.58 -35.15 22.81
C ILE A 52 7.14 -35.00 22.30
N LYS A 53 6.44 -33.92 22.65
CA LYS A 53 5.03 -33.65 22.26
C LYS A 53 4.87 -33.59 20.73
N CYS A 54 5.91 -33.17 20.01
CA CYS A 54 5.98 -33.21 18.55
C CYS A 54 5.77 -34.62 17.97
N TYR A 55 6.17 -35.67 18.69
CA TYR A 55 6.03 -37.06 18.26
C TYR A 55 4.70 -37.71 18.69
N ASN A 56 3.91 -37.04 19.54
CA ASN A 56 2.69 -37.59 20.18
C ASN A 56 1.49 -37.78 19.22
N LYS A 57 1.64 -37.40 17.94
CA LYS A 57 0.64 -37.58 16.88
C LYS A 57 0.97 -38.73 15.93
N TYR A 58 2.08 -39.45 16.15
CA TYR A 58 2.58 -40.49 15.27
C TYR A 58 2.46 -41.88 15.93
N ASP A 59 2.58 -42.93 15.11
CA ASP A 59 2.55 -44.34 15.52
C ASP A 59 3.56 -44.65 16.65
N GLU A 60 3.26 -45.64 17.50
CA GLU A 60 4.02 -46.00 18.72
C GLU A 60 5.51 -46.19 18.44
N LYS A 61 5.84 -46.76 17.28
CA LYS A 61 7.22 -46.99 16.85
C LYS A 61 7.96 -45.70 16.51
N ILE A 62 7.27 -44.71 15.93
CA ILE A 62 7.83 -43.39 15.61
C ILE A 62 8.01 -42.59 16.90
N PHE A 63 7.03 -42.67 17.81
CA PHE A 63 7.15 -42.07 19.13
C PHE A 63 8.33 -42.64 19.91
N LEU A 64 8.48 -43.97 19.97
CA LEU A 64 9.57 -44.62 20.69
C LEU A 64 10.95 -44.25 20.10
N ASN A 65 11.08 -44.21 18.78
CA ASN A 65 12.31 -43.77 18.12
C ASN A 65 12.61 -42.29 18.38
N GLY A 66 11.60 -41.43 18.33
CA GLY A 66 11.71 -40.01 18.66
C GLY A 66 12.12 -39.79 20.11
N PHE A 67 11.49 -40.52 21.04
CA PHE A 67 11.79 -40.50 22.46
C PHE A 67 13.24 -40.93 22.76
N ILE A 68 13.69 -42.06 22.18
CA ILE A 68 15.08 -42.53 22.33
C ILE A 68 16.06 -41.51 21.75
N LYS A 69 15.75 -40.91 20.61
CA LYS A 69 16.59 -39.89 19.99
C LYS A 69 16.72 -38.65 20.89
N THR A 70 15.61 -38.13 21.41
CA THR A 70 15.60 -36.96 22.31
C THR A 70 16.31 -37.28 23.64
N MET A 71 16.11 -38.46 24.22
CA MET A 71 16.80 -38.90 25.44
C MET A 71 18.33 -38.96 25.29
N ASN A 72 18.83 -39.22 24.08
CA ASN A 72 20.27 -39.31 23.80
C ASN A 72 20.93 -37.93 23.54
N GLU A 73 20.18 -36.84 23.58
CA GLU A 73 20.76 -35.49 23.47
C GLU A 73 21.48 -35.12 24.78
N ASP A 74 22.70 -34.57 24.68
CA ASP A 74 23.55 -34.27 25.84
C ASP A 74 22.86 -33.37 26.89
N LYS A 75 21.96 -32.47 26.47
CA LYS A 75 21.19 -31.58 27.35
C LYS A 75 20.20 -32.31 28.28
N TYR A 76 19.84 -33.57 28.00
CA TYR A 76 18.86 -34.36 28.75
C TYR A 76 19.46 -35.53 29.53
N ARG A 77 20.79 -35.62 29.62
CA ARG A 77 21.49 -36.71 30.31
C ARG A 77 21.02 -36.94 31.75
N ASP A 78 20.71 -35.85 32.47
CA ASP A 78 20.25 -35.88 33.87
C ASP A 78 18.73 -35.65 34.02
N ILE A 79 17.95 -35.75 32.94
CA ILE A 79 16.53 -35.37 32.94
C ILE A 79 15.70 -36.18 33.95
N GLY A 80 16.04 -37.47 34.15
CA GLY A 80 15.39 -38.31 35.15
C GLY A 80 15.59 -37.83 36.59
N ILE A 81 16.77 -37.29 36.91
CA ILE A 81 17.07 -36.70 38.22
C ILE A 81 16.29 -35.41 38.37
N LYS A 82 16.25 -34.56 37.34
CA LYS A 82 15.47 -33.31 37.34
C LYS A 82 13.97 -33.57 37.56
N PHE A 83 13.39 -34.57 36.90
CA PHE A 83 11.99 -34.96 37.13
C PHE A 83 11.74 -35.43 38.56
N LYS A 84 12.68 -36.15 39.16
CA LYS A 84 12.58 -36.63 40.54
C LYS A 84 12.62 -35.46 41.54
N ASP A 85 13.57 -34.54 41.35
CA ASP A 85 13.72 -33.34 42.17
C ASP A 85 12.46 -32.46 42.10
N VAL A 86 11.97 -32.21 40.88
CA VAL A 86 10.77 -31.40 40.64
C VAL A 86 9.52 -32.06 41.22
N SER A 87 9.42 -33.40 41.15
CA SER A 87 8.32 -34.14 41.76
C SER A 87 8.28 -34.00 43.29
N GLY A 88 9.45 -33.93 43.94
CA GLY A 88 9.56 -33.66 45.36
C GLY A 88 8.94 -32.32 45.78
N LYS A 89 9.06 -31.29 44.93
CA LYS A 89 8.63 -29.91 45.18
C LYS A 89 7.36 -29.48 44.42
N TYR A 90 6.59 -30.43 43.90
CA TYR A 90 5.41 -30.12 43.07
C TYR A 90 4.37 -29.22 43.76
N ALA A 91 4.09 -29.45 45.06
CA ALA A 91 3.09 -28.67 45.79
C ALA A 91 3.48 -27.18 45.83
N ASP A 92 4.76 -26.92 46.10
CA ASP A 92 5.35 -25.59 46.12
C ASP A 92 5.26 -24.91 44.75
N PHE A 93 5.56 -25.62 43.65
CA PHE A 93 5.44 -25.06 42.30
C PHE A 93 4.00 -24.75 41.92
N TYR A 94 3.06 -25.60 42.35
CA TYR A 94 1.64 -25.42 42.10
C TYR A 94 1.08 -24.20 42.85
N GLU A 95 1.54 -23.98 44.09
CA GLU A 95 1.18 -22.83 44.90
C GLU A 95 1.78 -21.53 44.34
N LEU A 96 3.08 -21.54 44.02
CA LEU A 96 3.79 -20.43 43.37
C LEU A 96 3.09 -20.00 42.07
N TYR A 97 2.69 -20.97 41.24
CA TYR A 97 2.03 -20.69 39.98
C TYR A 97 0.60 -20.15 40.13
N ASN A 98 -0.22 -20.73 41.01
CA ASN A 98 -1.65 -20.38 41.05
C ASN A 98 -1.94 -19.14 41.91
N ASN A 99 -1.14 -18.86 42.93
CA ASN A 99 -1.39 -17.75 43.84
C ASN A 99 -0.62 -16.47 43.46
N HIS A 100 0.56 -16.57 42.85
CA HIS A 100 1.46 -15.43 42.67
C HIS A 100 1.63 -14.96 41.22
N LEU A 101 1.34 -15.82 40.24
CA LEU A 101 1.32 -15.47 38.81
C LEU A 101 0.08 -14.62 38.42
N ASN A 102 -0.62 -14.07 39.41
CA ASN A 102 -1.62 -13.04 39.20
C ASN A 102 -0.92 -11.79 38.63
N PRO A 103 -1.30 -11.30 37.43
CA PRO A 103 -0.70 -10.08 36.85
C PRO A 103 -0.72 -8.91 37.83
N ASN A 104 -1.68 -8.94 38.77
CA ASN A 104 -1.77 -7.97 39.81
C ASN A 104 -0.61 -8.01 40.80
N GLU A 105 -0.17 -9.17 41.28
CA GLU A 105 0.96 -9.26 42.23
C GLU A 105 2.30 -9.00 41.53
N LEU A 106 2.46 -9.44 40.27
CA LEU A 106 3.63 -9.13 39.44
C LEU A 106 3.88 -7.62 39.31
N ASN A 107 2.81 -6.85 39.05
CA ASN A 107 2.92 -5.39 38.95
C ASN A 107 3.40 -4.75 40.26
N LYS A 108 3.08 -5.32 41.44
CA LYS A 108 3.57 -4.80 42.73
C LYS A 108 5.08 -4.95 42.84
N VAL A 109 5.58 -6.15 42.53
CA VAL A 109 7.01 -6.47 42.56
C VAL A 109 7.79 -5.52 41.65
N HIS A 110 7.31 -5.31 40.42
CA HIS A 110 7.96 -4.36 39.51
C HIS A 110 7.97 -2.92 40.03
N ILE A 111 6.87 -2.44 40.63
CA ILE A 111 6.81 -1.11 41.24
C ILE A 111 7.82 -0.98 42.39
N GLU A 112 7.88 -1.97 43.30
CA GLU A 112 8.83 -1.96 44.42
C GLU A 112 10.29 -2.01 43.94
N LEU A 113 10.61 -2.87 42.97
CA LEU A 113 11.97 -2.99 42.43
C LEU A 113 12.42 -1.72 41.73
N ILE A 114 11.57 -1.13 40.88
CA ILE A 114 11.89 0.12 40.18
C ILE A 114 12.08 1.27 41.19
N PHE A 115 11.26 1.34 42.23
CA PHE A 115 11.37 2.36 43.28
C PHE A 115 12.61 2.18 44.15
N LYS A 116 13.02 0.92 44.40
CA LYS A 116 14.17 0.58 45.24
C LYS A 116 15.50 0.86 44.54
N GLU A 117 15.70 0.33 43.32
CA GLU A 117 16.91 0.57 42.53
C GLU A 117 16.64 0.39 41.04
N SER A 118 16.73 1.49 40.28
CA SER A 118 16.57 1.46 38.83
C SER A 118 17.29 2.62 38.14
N THR A 119 17.50 2.49 36.84
CA THR A 119 18.10 3.51 36.00
C THR A 119 17.21 3.75 34.79
N PHE A 120 16.73 4.99 34.62
CA PHE A 120 16.01 5.42 33.42
C PHE A 120 16.98 6.08 32.44
N GLY A 121 17.05 5.53 31.23
CA GLY A 121 17.80 6.10 30.13
C GLY A 121 16.87 6.91 29.22
N ILE A 122 17.03 8.24 29.23
CA ILE A 122 16.35 9.14 28.28
C ILE A 122 17.31 9.46 27.14
N GLN A 123 16.90 9.13 25.92
CA GLN A 123 17.69 9.38 24.72
C GLN A 123 16.82 9.80 23.55
N TYR A 124 17.33 10.73 22.74
CA TYR A 124 16.69 11.10 21.50
C TYR A 124 16.79 9.96 20.47
N SER A 125 15.65 9.54 19.94
CA SER A 125 15.52 8.67 18.77
C SER A 125 15.02 9.48 17.59
N VAL A 126 15.05 8.89 16.39
CA VAL A 126 14.81 9.51 15.07
C VAL A 126 13.81 10.68 15.07
N SER A 127 12.68 10.56 15.77
CA SER A 127 11.63 11.59 15.86
C SER A 127 11.35 12.17 17.26
N GLU A 128 11.68 11.45 18.34
CA GLU A 128 11.26 11.80 19.71
C GLU A 128 12.22 11.23 20.78
N TYR A 129 12.16 11.77 22.00
CA TYR A 129 12.84 11.19 23.15
C TYR A 129 12.15 9.92 23.62
N ILE A 130 12.90 8.81 23.63
CA ILE A 130 12.46 7.56 24.23
C ILE A 130 13.07 7.43 25.63
N CYS A 131 12.31 6.80 26.51
CA CYS A 131 12.74 6.46 27.85
C CYS A 131 12.59 4.95 28.06
N ASN A 132 13.65 4.32 28.55
CA ASN A 132 13.64 2.93 28.97
C ASN A 132 14.13 2.85 30.42
N VAL A 133 13.53 1.96 31.21
CA VAL A 133 13.98 1.69 32.58
C VAL A 133 14.72 0.35 32.61
N GLU A 134 15.85 0.34 33.29
CA GLU A 134 16.63 -0.85 33.62
C GLU A 134 16.63 -1.04 35.14
N TYR A 135 16.36 -2.25 35.60
CA TYR A 135 16.40 -2.62 37.02
C TYR A 135 16.74 -4.11 37.15
N THR A 136 17.13 -4.55 38.34
CA THR A 136 17.49 -5.95 38.58
C THR A 136 16.37 -6.68 39.30
N ASN A 137 16.03 -7.86 38.80
CA ASN A 137 15.16 -8.82 39.46
C ASN A 137 15.89 -10.16 39.51
N ASN A 138 16.13 -10.72 40.70
CA ASN A 138 16.76 -12.04 40.90
C ASN A 138 18.07 -12.25 40.11
N SER A 139 18.96 -11.24 40.17
CA SER A 139 20.24 -11.20 39.44
C SER A 139 20.14 -11.18 37.91
N LYS A 140 18.93 -11.00 37.34
CA LYS A 140 18.69 -10.74 35.93
C LYS A 140 18.38 -9.26 35.70
N SER A 141 18.92 -8.70 34.63
CA SER A 141 18.59 -7.34 34.20
C SER A 141 17.25 -7.35 33.48
N CYS A 142 16.30 -6.56 33.96
CA CYS A 142 15.01 -6.32 33.33
C CYS A 142 15.02 -4.95 32.65
N THR A 143 14.45 -4.86 31.45
CA THR A 143 14.29 -3.61 30.71
C THR A 143 12.84 -3.44 30.31
N LYS A 144 12.24 -2.29 30.60
CA LYS A 144 10.87 -1.95 30.19
C LYS A 144 10.84 -0.63 29.43
N LYS A 145 9.95 -0.55 28.42
CA LYS A 145 9.64 0.72 27.76
C LYS A 145 8.83 1.62 28.70
N PHE A 146 8.90 2.93 28.49
CA PHE A 146 8.17 3.87 29.34
C PHE A 146 6.65 3.66 29.32
N ASP A 147 6.06 3.25 28.19
CA ASP A 147 4.62 2.96 28.10
C ASP A 147 4.20 1.86 29.09
N GLU A 148 4.99 0.79 29.21
CA GLU A 148 4.74 -0.26 30.21
C GLU A 148 4.86 0.27 31.64
N VAL A 149 5.73 1.26 31.88
CA VAL A 149 5.89 1.90 33.19
C VAL A 149 4.70 2.82 33.49
N LEU A 150 4.09 3.43 32.48
CA LEU A 150 2.85 4.18 32.63
C LEU A 150 1.68 3.28 33.04
N ASP A 151 1.60 2.05 32.50
CA ASP A 151 0.63 1.04 32.95
C ASP A 151 0.85 0.63 34.42
N LEU A 152 2.11 0.49 34.84
CA LEU A 152 2.46 0.25 36.24
C LEU A 152 2.06 1.43 37.14
N ARG A 153 2.21 2.67 36.65
CA ARG A 153 1.76 3.87 37.35
C ARG A 153 0.23 3.90 37.51
N GLU A 154 -0.53 3.54 36.49
CA GLU A 154 -1.99 3.40 36.61
C GLU A 154 -2.37 2.33 37.64
N THR A 155 -1.66 1.21 37.64
CA THR A 155 -1.83 0.17 38.65
C THR A 155 -1.53 0.69 40.07
N ALA A 156 -0.46 1.45 40.26
CA ALA A 156 -0.11 2.08 41.54
C ALA A 156 -1.20 3.07 42.01
N LEU A 157 -1.79 3.85 41.09
CA LEU A 157 -2.87 4.80 41.38
C LEU A 157 -4.17 4.13 41.84
N LEU A 158 -4.52 2.98 41.26
CA LEU A 158 -5.73 2.23 41.61
C LEU A 158 -5.64 1.51 42.96
N ARG A 159 -4.42 1.29 43.47
CA ARG A 159 -4.17 0.45 44.66
C ARG A 159 -3.90 1.22 45.95
N LYS A 160 -4.39 2.45 46.03
CA LYS A 160 -4.39 3.29 47.24
C LYS A 160 -5.07 2.68 48.49
N LYS A 161 -5.64 1.47 48.41
CA LYS A 161 -6.37 0.77 49.48
C LYS A 161 -5.73 -0.55 49.93
N ASP A 162 -4.56 -0.91 49.40
CA ASP A 162 -3.87 -2.15 49.76
C ASP A 162 -3.37 -2.10 51.22
N GLN A 163 -3.53 -3.18 51.99
CA GLN A 163 -3.28 -3.20 53.44
C GLN A 163 -1.80 -3.48 53.83
N LYS A 164 -0.90 -3.62 52.85
CA LYS A 164 0.54 -3.85 53.10
C LYS A 164 1.19 -2.56 53.64
N LYS A 165 1.72 -2.61 54.87
CA LYS A 165 2.36 -1.50 55.57
C LYS A 165 3.61 -1.03 54.77
N GLY A 166 3.70 0.24 54.39
CA GLY A 166 4.85 0.79 53.64
C GLY A 166 4.71 0.78 52.10
N TYR A 167 3.80 -0.04 51.55
CA TYR A 167 3.63 -0.15 50.09
C TYR A 167 2.88 1.05 49.49
N PHE A 168 2.05 1.70 50.29
CA PHE A 168 1.35 2.92 49.88
C PHE A 168 2.33 4.07 49.62
N GLU A 169 3.29 4.26 50.52
CA GLU A 169 4.33 5.30 50.39
C GLU A 169 5.24 5.03 49.18
N ILE A 170 5.55 3.76 48.91
CA ILE A 170 6.26 3.34 47.68
C ILE A 170 5.44 3.70 46.44
N CYS A 171 4.15 3.36 46.40
CA CYS A 171 3.26 3.70 45.29
C CYS A 171 3.19 5.22 45.05
N GLU A 172 3.03 6.02 46.11
CA GLU A 172 2.94 7.48 46.01
C GLU A 172 4.26 8.09 45.51
N GLY A 173 5.40 7.66 46.07
CA GLY A 173 6.71 8.10 45.63
C GLY A 173 7.02 7.69 44.19
N PHE A 174 6.69 6.45 43.81
CA PHE A 174 6.83 5.95 42.44
C PHE A 174 6.01 6.80 41.47
N VAL A 175 4.73 7.03 41.74
CA VAL A 175 3.85 7.85 40.88
C VAL A 175 4.41 9.26 40.70
N ASN A 176 4.92 9.89 41.78
CA ASN A 176 5.52 11.21 41.69
C ASN A 176 6.75 11.21 40.78
N ILE A 177 7.68 10.26 40.95
CA ILE A 177 8.88 10.16 40.12
C ILE A 177 8.51 9.95 38.65
N ILE A 178 7.60 9.02 38.34
CA ILE A 178 7.19 8.75 36.96
C ILE A 178 6.53 9.98 36.32
N ASN A 179 5.71 10.72 37.07
CA ASN A 179 5.10 11.97 36.58
C ASN A 179 6.15 13.03 36.27
N ARG A 180 7.19 13.18 37.11
CA ARG A 180 8.30 14.11 36.85
C ARG A 180 9.12 13.69 35.62
N ILE A 181 9.38 12.40 35.45
CA ILE A 181 10.05 11.86 34.24
C ILE A 181 9.21 12.14 32.99
N GLN A 182 7.88 11.96 33.07
CA GLN A 182 6.97 12.29 31.97
C GLN A 182 7.01 13.80 31.64
N GLU A 183 7.02 14.68 32.64
CA GLU A 183 7.16 16.14 32.45
C GLU A 183 8.49 16.48 31.76
N ILE A 184 9.60 15.85 32.16
CA ILE A 184 10.91 16.00 31.52
C ILE A 184 10.85 15.57 30.05
N LEU A 185 10.25 14.43 29.73
CA LEU A 185 10.12 13.94 28.35
C LEU A 185 9.31 14.91 27.48
N VAL A 186 8.20 15.43 28.00
CA VAL A 186 7.39 16.44 27.28
C VAL A 186 8.22 17.69 27.00
N LEU A 187 8.91 18.25 28.01
CA LEU A 187 9.74 19.45 27.85
C LEU A 187 10.89 19.22 26.86
N LEU A 188 11.55 18.07 26.92
CA LEU A 188 12.63 17.71 26.00
C LEU A 188 12.14 17.63 24.55
N ASN A 189 11.00 16.98 24.33
CA ASN A 189 10.38 16.91 23.00
C ASN A 189 9.99 18.31 22.49
N THR A 190 9.44 19.18 23.34
CA THR A 190 9.10 20.57 22.98
C THR A 190 10.33 21.40 22.61
N ILE A 191 11.40 21.34 23.42
CA ILE A 191 12.64 22.09 23.15
C ILE A 191 13.29 21.63 21.84
N ASP A 192 13.29 20.32 21.63
CA ASP A 192 13.89 19.72 20.45
C ASP A 192 13.07 20.00 19.18
N SER A 193 11.73 19.94 19.22
CA SER A 193 10.87 20.33 18.08
C SER A 193 11.06 21.80 17.68
N LYS A 194 11.26 22.69 18.66
CA LYS A 194 11.59 24.11 18.43
C LYS A 194 13.02 24.33 17.90
N GLY A 195 13.84 23.29 17.90
CA GLY A 195 15.21 23.26 17.40
C GLY A 195 16.24 23.65 18.48
N TYR A 196 17.03 22.67 18.91
CA TYR A 196 18.14 22.86 19.84
C TYR A 196 19.48 22.43 19.21
N PRO A 197 20.64 23.00 19.59
CA PRO A 197 21.92 22.69 18.94
C PRO A 197 22.34 21.21 19.02
N GLU A 198 22.00 20.54 20.12
CA GLU A 198 22.37 19.15 20.42
C GLU A 198 21.24 18.38 21.10
N SER A 199 21.29 17.04 21.07
CA SER A 199 20.34 16.20 21.80
C SER A 199 20.67 16.20 23.31
N ILE A 200 19.68 16.51 24.16
CA ILE A 200 19.82 16.55 25.62
C ILE A 200 19.42 15.19 26.20
N ASN A 201 20.41 14.33 26.44
CA ASN A 201 20.17 12.97 26.94
C ASN A 201 20.44 12.88 28.45
N TYR A 202 19.60 12.14 29.18
CA TYR A 202 19.71 11.95 30.63
C TYR A 202 19.83 10.48 31.03
N THR A 203 20.48 10.25 32.16
CA THR A 203 20.39 9.00 32.94
C THR A 203 19.84 9.38 34.31
N ILE A 204 18.73 8.77 34.74
CA ILE A 204 18.11 9.04 36.03
C ILE A 204 18.26 7.79 36.88
N ASP A 205 19.04 7.86 37.94
CA ASP A 205 19.19 6.78 38.90
C ASP A 205 18.20 6.99 40.06
N ILE A 206 17.43 5.96 40.35
CA ILE A 206 16.50 5.91 41.48
C ILE A 206 17.09 4.98 42.53
N ARG A 207 17.17 5.45 43.79
CA ARG A 207 17.52 4.63 44.95
C ARG A 207 16.58 4.91 46.11
N ASN A 208 15.79 3.93 46.52
CA ASN A 208 14.78 4.03 47.58
C ASN A 208 13.92 5.30 47.46
N GLY A 209 13.41 5.58 46.26
CA GLY A 209 12.60 6.76 45.98
C GLY A 209 13.36 8.08 45.79
N HIS A 210 14.68 8.10 45.97
CA HIS A 210 15.50 9.26 45.63
C HIS A 210 15.95 9.20 44.17
N ALA A 211 15.46 10.10 43.33
CA ALA A 211 15.82 10.20 41.92
C ALA A 211 16.87 11.30 41.68
N LEU A 212 18.00 10.94 41.08
CA LEU A 212 19.05 11.86 40.66
C LEU A 212 19.32 11.69 39.17
N ALA A 213 19.29 12.77 38.41
CA ALA A 213 19.65 12.72 37.00
C ALA A 213 21.04 13.27 36.70
N TYR A 214 21.60 12.72 35.63
CA TYR A 214 22.91 13.01 35.09
C TYR A 214 22.79 13.24 33.58
N ARG A 215 23.30 14.38 33.08
CA ARG A 215 23.30 14.64 31.64
C ARG A 215 24.42 13.84 30.98
N LYS A 216 24.07 13.01 29.99
CA LYS A 216 25.07 12.22 29.26
C LYS A 216 26.02 13.16 28.50
N GLY A 217 27.32 12.88 28.57
CA GLY A 217 28.38 13.66 27.89
C GLY A 217 29.13 14.66 28.79
N ILE A 218 28.71 14.86 30.05
CA ILE A 218 29.41 15.74 31.01
C ILE A 218 30.06 14.88 32.11
N TYR A 219 31.38 14.67 32.02
CA TYR A 219 32.13 13.88 33.01
C TYR A 219 32.28 14.65 34.33
N GLY A 220 31.99 13.99 35.46
CA GLY A 220 32.14 14.57 36.81
C GLY A 220 31.01 15.47 37.29
N GLN A 221 29.86 15.49 36.60
CA GLN A 221 28.69 16.26 37.02
C GLN A 221 28.09 15.68 38.32
N LYS A 222 27.72 16.56 39.27
CA LYS A 222 26.91 16.16 40.44
C LYS A 222 25.48 15.82 39.98
N GLY A 223 24.92 14.75 40.54
CA GLY A 223 23.52 14.38 40.29
C GLY A 223 22.57 15.49 40.74
N ARG A 224 21.55 15.79 39.93
CA ARG A 224 20.57 16.85 40.17
C ARG A 224 19.20 16.25 40.42
N ASN A 225 18.38 16.93 41.22
CA ASN A 225 17.00 16.51 41.45
C ASN A 225 16.16 16.73 40.17
N LEU A 226 15.03 16.02 40.04
CA LEU A 226 14.16 16.12 38.86
C LEU A 226 13.46 17.49 38.69
N GLU A 227 13.05 18.14 39.78
CA GLU A 227 12.51 19.51 39.77
C GLU A 227 13.53 20.55 39.30
N GLU A 228 14.80 20.44 39.72
CA GLU A 228 15.88 21.32 39.24
C GLU A 228 16.04 21.22 37.72
N ILE A 229 15.89 20.02 37.17
CA ILE A 229 15.97 19.76 35.73
C ILE A 229 14.74 20.30 35.01
N ILE A 230 13.55 20.09 35.56
CA ILE A 230 12.30 20.64 35.02
C ILE A 230 12.40 22.17 34.94
N ASP A 231 12.90 22.83 35.99
CA ASP A 231 13.08 24.28 36.02
C ASP A 231 14.14 24.75 35.01
N GLU A 232 15.24 24.01 34.83
CA GLU A 232 16.23 24.28 33.79
C GLU A 232 15.64 24.17 32.39
N LEU A 233 14.87 23.11 32.12
CA LEU A 233 14.24 22.89 30.81
C LEU A 233 13.17 23.96 30.53
N LYS A 234 12.36 24.34 31.53
CA LYS A 234 11.40 25.46 31.40
C LYS A 234 12.09 26.77 31.04
N ARG A 235 13.16 27.14 31.77
CA ARG A 235 13.97 28.33 31.44
C ARG A 235 14.60 28.24 30.05
N THR A 236 15.07 27.06 29.66
CA THR A 236 15.64 26.84 28.33
C THR A 236 14.60 27.08 27.23
N ASN A 237 13.38 26.59 27.41
CA ASN A 237 12.27 26.79 26.48
C ASN A 237 11.88 28.29 26.39
N GLU A 238 11.87 29.02 27.51
CA GLU A 238 11.64 30.48 27.53
C GLU A 238 12.73 31.27 26.79
N ILE A 239 14.01 30.95 27.04
CA ILE A 239 15.14 31.58 26.33
C ILE A 239 15.07 31.30 24.83
N GLN A 240 14.73 30.07 24.44
CA GLN A 240 14.57 29.68 23.05
C GLN A 240 13.51 30.51 22.32
N TYR A 241 12.36 30.74 22.97
CA TYR A 241 11.31 31.59 22.43
C TYR A 241 11.81 33.04 22.21
N ASN A 242 12.46 33.62 23.23
CA ASN A 242 12.96 34.99 23.16
C ASN A 242 14.03 35.20 22.08
N GLU A 243 14.97 34.25 21.96
CA GLU A 243 16.01 34.31 20.92
C GLU A 243 15.45 34.09 19.51
N LEU A 244 14.43 33.24 19.37
CA LEU A 244 13.72 33.05 18.10
C LEU A 244 13.02 34.33 17.66
N GLU A 245 12.27 34.98 18.56
CA GLU A 245 11.59 36.25 18.30
C GLU A 245 12.60 37.32 17.86
N LYS A 246 13.69 37.49 18.61
CA LYS A 246 14.77 38.42 18.26
C LYS A 246 15.36 38.12 16.88
N THR A 247 15.64 36.86 16.59
CA THR A 247 16.17 36.41 15.29
C THR A 247 15.22 36.75 14.15
N TYR A 248 13.92 36.55 14.34
CA TYR A 248 12.91 36.94 13.36
C TYR A 248 12.80 38.45 13.19
N LEU A 249 12.89 39.25 14.25
CA LEU A 249 12.89 40.71 14.12
C LEU A 249 14.12 41.21 13.34
N GLU A 250 15.30 40.65 13.60
CA GLU A 250 16.57 41.07 12.99
C GLU A 250 16.74 40.63 11.52
N SER A 251 16.23 39.45 11.13
CA SER A 251 16.58 38.82 9.84
C SER A 251 15.35 38.37 9.03
N PRO A 252 15.05 38.99 7.88
CA PRO A 252 13.93 38.58 7.03
C PRO A 252 14.14 37.21 6.38
N ILE A 253 15.40 36.77 6.20
CA ILE A 253 15.73 35.45 5.64
C ILE A 253 15.45 34.35 6.67
N SER A 254 15.77 34.61 7.95
CA SER A 254 15.53 33.64 9.03
C SER A 254 14.04 33.35 9.23
N ARG A 255 13.15 34.30 8.92
CA ARG A 255 11.69 34.09 8.92
C ARG A 255 11.21 33.07 7.89
N MET A 256 12.08 32.52 7.02
CA MET A 256 11.73 31.45 6.09
C MET A 256 11.92 30.04 6.68
N ILE A 257 12.52 29.93 7.85
CA ILE A 257 12.75 28.67 8.55
C ILE A 257 12.10 28.67 9.93
N TYR A 258 11.84 27.47 10.47
CA TYR A 258 11.19 27.28 11.76
C TYR A 258 11.57 25.94 12.41
N GLY A 259 11.43 25.85 13.74
CA GLY A 259 11.67 24.64 14.52
C GLY A 259 13.05 24.00 14.29
N LYS A 260 13.10 22.67 14.18
CA LYS A 260 14.30 21.87 13.89
C LYS A 260 15.07 22.26 12.63
N GLN A 261 14.52 23.07 11.71
CA GLN A 261 15.28 23.54 10.55
C GLN A 261 16.51 24.35 10.95
N PHE A 262 16.46 25.09 12.07
CA PHE A 262 17.64 25.74 12.63
C PHE A 262 18.72 24.73 13.00
N THR A 263 18.34 23.64 13.67
CA THR A 263 19.24 22.53 14.03
C THR A 263 19.79 21.83 12.80
N TYR A 264 18.97 21.55 11.78
CA TYR A 264 19.42 20.90 10.54
C TYR A 264 20.45 21.75 9.79
N ILE A 265 20.25 23.06 9.73
CA ILE A 265 21.21 23.97 9.10
C ILE A 265 22.49 24.02 9.95
N ASN A 266 22.37 24.20 11.28
CA ASN A 266 23.49 24.22 12.22
C ASN A 266 24.36 22.95 12.14
N ASN A 267 23.72 21.79 12.05
CA ASN A 267 24.35 20.47 12.04
C ASN A 267 24.60 19.89 10.64
N SER A 268 24.58 20.73 9.59
CA SER A 268 24.84 20.36 8.18
C SER A 268 26.17 19.62 7.93
N ASN A 269 27.04 19.55 8.94
CA ASN A 269 28.32 18.83 8.95
C ASN A 269 28.22 17.31 9.14
N LYS A 270 27.06 16.73 9.50
CA LYS A 270 26.91 15.28 9.75
C LYS A 270 26.71 14.49 8.45
N ASN A 271 27.47 13.39 8.26
CA ASN A 271 27.54 12.58 7.03
C ASN A 271 26.29 11.70 6.71
N ASP A 272 25.12 11.99 7.27
CA ASP A 272 23.92 11.21 6.99
C ASP A 272 23.25 11.66 5.67
N VAL A 273 22.96 10.68 4.80
CA VAL A 273 22.33 10.89 3.48
C VAL A 273 20.91 11.43 3.64
N SER A 274 20.16 11.00 4.65
CA SER A 274 18.78 11.44 4.89
C SER A 274 18.74 12.94 5.25
N SER A 275 19.64 13.34 6.16
CA SER A 275 19.82 14.71 6.62
C SER A 275 20.28 15.63 5.49
N LYS A 276 21.00 15.10 4.49
CA LYS A 276 21.44 15.85 3.31
C LYS A 276 20.27 16.25 2.40
N TYR A 277 19.27 15.39 2.19
CA TYR A 277 18.09 15.74 1.39
C TYR A 277 17.23 16.78 2.07
N ILE A 278 17.00 16.64 3.38
CA ILE A 278 16.25 17.61 4.19
C ILE A 278 16.92 18.99 4.09
N PHE A 279 18.23 19.05 4.38
CA PHE A 279 19.00 20.29 4.29
C PHE A 279 18.90 20.95 2.92
N LYS A 280 19.10 20.19 1.83
CA LYS A 280 19.01 20.73 0.46
C LYS A 280 17.63 21.30 0.14
N ASN A 281 16.55 20.60 0.48
CA ASN A 281 15.21 21.10 0.20
C ASN A 281 14.86 22.35 1.03
N ILE A 282 15.34 22.44 2.27
CA ILE A 282 15.26 23.68 3.07
C ILE A 282 15.95 24.83 2.31
N LEU A 283 17.19 24.64 1.86
CA LEU A 283 17.90 25.69 1.10
C LEU A 283 17.16 26.07 -0.20
N LYS A 284 16.66 25.08 -0.95
CA LYS A 284 15.88 25.31 -2.18
C LYS A 284 14.63 26.14 -1.88
N TYR A 285 13.92 25.85 -0.79
CA TYR A 285 12.74 26.61 -0.38
C TYR A 285 13.08 28.07 -0.05
N ILE A 286 14.10 28.30 0.78
CA ILE A 286 14.52 29.65 1.20
C ILE A 286 14.95 30.50 -0.01
N THR A 287 15.62 29.88 -0.99
CA THR A 287 16.21 30.57 -2.14
C THR A 287 15.29 30.64 -3.37
N GLY A 288 14.09 30.06 -3.30
CA GLY A 288 13.20 29.92 -4.46
C GLY A 288 13.80 29.07 -5.59
N ASN A 289 14.61 28.06 -5.24
CA ASN A 289 15.35 27.17 -6.13
C ASN A 289 16.41 27.87 -7.02
N ASN A 290 16.98 28.98 -6.55
CA ASN A 290 17.98 29.77 -7.30
C ASN A 290 19.42 29.55 -6.82
N ILE A 291 19.74 28.37 -6.29
CA ILE A 291 21.09 28.05 -5.79
C ILE A 291 22.01 27.69 -6.96
N LYS A 292 23.15 28.38 -7.04
CA LYS A 292 24.26 28.10 -7.97
C LYS A 292 25.46 27.49 -7.26
N TYR A 293 25.76 27.99 -6.06
CA TYR A 293 26.88 27.56 -5.22
C TYR A 293 26.35 27.20 -3.83
N ASP A 294 26.57 25.96 -3.41
CA ASP A 294 26.39 25.55 -2.01
C ASP A 294 27.66 25.96 -1.25
N ILE A 295 27.51 26.79 -0.20
CA ILE A 295 28.64 27.37 0.53
C ILE A 295 29.36 26.32 1.38
N GLY A 296 28.77 25.14 1.56
CA GLY A 296 29.30 24.17 2.50
C GLY A 296 29.24 24.71 3.94
N ARG A 297 30.10 24.17 4.80
CA ARG A 297 29.97 24.13 6.26
C ARG A 297 29.75 25.51 6.93
N ILE A 298 28.95 25.53 7.99
CA ILE A 298 28.87 26.66 8.93
C ILE A 298 30.22 26.81 9.64
N GLU A 299 30.79 28.02 9.58
CA GLU A 299 31.96 28.41 10.36
C GLU A 299 31.50 28.75 11.78
N ASN A 300 31.79 27.87 12.74
CA ASN A 300 31.52 28.15 14.15
C ASN A 300 32.51 29.21 14.64
N THR A 301 32.00 30.41 14.93
CA THR A 301 32.78 31.42 15.65
C THR A 301 32.60 31.20 17.16
N PRO A 302 33.65 30.84 17.92
CA PRO A 302 33.54 30.74 19.37
C PRO A 302 33.31 32.14 19.95
N LEU A 303 32.17 32.34 20.60
CA LEU A 303 31.77 33.56 21.31
C LEU A 303 31.38 33.21 22.74
N GLU A 304 31.39 34.20 23.65
CA GLU A 304 31.10 34.03 25.09
C GLU A 304 29.62 33.71 25.43
N ASN A 305 28.76 33.50 24.44
CA ASN A 305 27.31 33.33 24.59
C ASN A 305 26.87 31.86 24.76
N SER A 306 25.61 31.62 25.17
CA SER A 306 25.03 30.28 25.28
C SER A 306 25.03 29.52 23.94
N LEU A 307 25.11 28.18 23.97
CA LEU A 307 25.11 27.33 22.75
C LEU A 307 23.89 27.60 21.84
N LEU A 308 22.76 27.94 22.45
CA LEU A 308 21.51 28.24 21.76
C LEU A 308 21.60 29.56 20.99
N GLU A 309 22.07 30.63 21.63
CA GLU A 309 22.30 31.93 20.97
C GLU A 309 23.32 31.81 19.83
N GLN A 310 24.38 31.03 20.04
CA GLN A 310 25.38 30.77 19.01
C GLN A 310 24.77 30.10 17.77
N MET A 311 23.87 29.12 17.95
CA MET A 311 23.19 28.46 16.84
C MET A 311 22.40 29.46 16.00
N TYR A 312 21.51 30.26 16.61
CA TYR A 312 20.70 31.23 15.87
C TYR A 312 21.57 32.25 15.13
N LYS A 313 22.63 32.75 15.77
CA LYS A 313 23.58 33.68 15.16
C LYS A 313 24.33 33.05 13.98
N ASN A 314 24.86 31.84 14.15
CA ASN A 314 25.61 31.14 13.11
C ASN A 314 24.72 30.80 11.91
N VAL A 315 23.48 30.35 12.15
CA VAL A 315 22.50 30.09 11.10
C VAL A 315 22.17 31.39 10.35
N ASN A 316 21.93 32.50 11.04
CA ASN A 316 21.64 33.78 10.40
C ASN A 316 22.83 34.27 9.54
N ILE A 317 24.07 34.17 10.04
CA ILE A 317 25.28 34.49 9.26
C ILE A 317 25.37 33.62 8.01
N TYR A 318 25.13 32.32 8.15
CA TYR A 318 25.15 31.38 7.04
C TYR A 318 24.11 31.73 5.96
N LEU A 319 22.87 31.98 6.36
CA LEU A 319 21.79 32.35 5.43
C LEU A 319 22.07 33.66 4.69
N ASN A 320 22.65 34.66 5.36
CA ASN A 320 23.06 35.90 4.71
C ASN A 320 24.17 35.68 3.67
N ARG A 321 25.19 34.87 4.02
CA ARG A 321 26.25 34.47 3.07
C ARG A 321 25.68 33.70 1.89
N LEU A 322 24.71 32.81 2.12
CA LEU A 322 24.01 32.03 1.10
C LEU A 322 23.38 32.94 0.04
N PHE A 323 22.67 33.99 0.47
CA PHE A 323 22.07 34.95 -0.43
C PHE A 323 23.11 35.77 -1.18
N TYR A 324 24.14 36.25 -0.48
CA TYR A 324 25.22 37.04 -1.08
C TYR A 324 25.96 36.27 -2.19
N ASN A 325 26.45 35.06 -1.90
CA ASN A 325 27.25 34.29 -2.87
C ASN A 325 26.43 33.79 -4.07
N ASN A 326 25.13 33.57 -3.89
CA ASN A 326 24.24 33.17 -4.98
C ASN A 326 23.63 34.36 -5.73
N ASN A 327 23.96 35.60 -5.35
CA ASN A 327 23.38 36.84 -5.89
C ASN A 327 21.85 36.84 -5.81
N ILE A 328 21.29 36.34 -4.71
CA ILE A 328 19.85 36.25 -4.49
C ILE A 328 19.37 37.51 -3.77
N ASN A 329 18.41 38.21 -4.37
CA ASN A 329 17.69 39.29 -3.70
C ASN A 329 16.42 38.73 -3.05
N MET A 330 16.14 39.05 -1.78
CA MET A 330 14.92 38.60 -1.10
C MET A 330 13.64 38.94 -1.86
N LYS A 331 13.55 40.12 -2.50
CA LYS A 331 12.42 40.51 -3.34
C LYS A 331 12.22 39.56 -4.54
N SER A 332 13.29 38.96 -5.04
CA SER A 332 13.23 38.01 -6.16
C SER A 332 12.63 36.66 -5.76
N VAL A 333 12.77 36.26 -4.49
CA VAL A 333 12.11 35.04 -3.95
C VAL A 333 10.60 35.23 -3.94
N PHE A 334 10.12 36.42 -3.57
CA PHE A 334 8.69 36.77 -3.56
C PHE A 334 8.15 37.26 -4.91
N LYS A 335 8.91 37.16 -6.01
CA LYS A 335 8.57 37.79 -7.30
C LYS A 335 7.16 37.49 -7.78
N ASN A 336 6.68 36.26 -7.57
CA ASN A 336 5.35 35.82 -7.99
C ASN A 336 4.22 36.25 -7.03
N SER A 337 4.53 36.87 -5.90
CA SER A 337 3.55 37.33 -4.92
C SER A 337 3.58 38.85 -4.72
N ILE A 338 4.36 39.60 -5.52
CA ILE A 338 4.38 41.06 -5.47
C ILE A 338 3.02 41.58 -5.95
N LEU A 339 2.41 42.46 -5.16
CA LEU A 339 1.12 43.09 -5.48
C LEU A 339 1.27 44.10 -6.62
N LEU A 340 0.23 44.19 -7.47
CA LEU A 340 0.17 45.16 -8.58
C LEU A 340 -0.14 46.58 -8.10
N ASP A 341 -0.88 46.70 -6.99
CA ASP A 341 -1.33 47.95 -6.42
C ASP A 341 -0.67 48.17 -5.05
N ASP A 342 0.12 49.24 -4.95
CA ASP A 342 0.85 49.65 -3.74
C ASP A 342 -0.05 50.20 -2.63
N SER A 343 -1.33 50.44 -2.92
CA SER A 343 -2.32 50.85 -1.90
C SER A 343 -2.86 49.67 -1.09
N ILE A 344 -2.76 48.44 -1.60
CA ILE A 344 -3.29 47.23 -0.94
C ILE A 344 -2.29 46.77 0.13
N ARG A 345 -2.63 46.96 1.40
CA ARG A 345 -1.82 46.54 2.55
C ARG A 345 -2.67 46.28 3.78
N GLY A 346 -2.13 45.53 4.74
CA GLY A 346 -2.85 45.15 5.96
C GLY A 346 -3.52 43.79 5.88
N ILE A 347 -4.46 43.54 6.80
CA ILE A 347 -5.16 42.25 6.90
C ILE A 347 -6.52 42.34 6.19
N TYR A 348 -6.75 41.40 5.28
CA TYR A 348 -8.01 41.22 4.56
C TYR A 348 -8.59 39.84 4.85
N ILE A 349 -9.92 39.74 4.86
CA ILE A 349 -10.59 38.46 5.08
C ILE A 349 -11.55 38.15 3.94
N HIS A 350 -11.52 36.90 3.49
CA HIS A 350 -12.39 36.37 2.45
C HIS A 350 -13.05 35.05 2.89
N ALA A 351 -14.36 34.96 2.67
CA ALA A 351 -15.13 33.76 2.96
C ALA A 351 -15.43 33.00 1.66
N SER A 352 -14.95 31.76 1.57
CA SER A 352 -15.10 30.87 0.42
C SER A 352 -16.05 29.71 0.71
N SER A 353 -16.59 29.08 -0.33
CA SER A 353 -17.24 27.78 -0.14
C SER A 353 -16.16 26.74 0.21
N GLU A 354 -16.51 25.68 0.94
CA GLU A 354 -15.56 24.64 1.36
C GLU A 354 -14.84 24.00 0.16
N TYR A 355 -15.57 23.75 -0.93
CA TYR A 355 -15.07 23.08 -2.13
C TYR A 355 -14.25 23.99 -3.06
N GLU A 356 -14.39 25.31 -2.96
CA GLU A 356 -13.72 26.27 -3.85
C GLU A 356 -12.61 27.07 -3.17
N ILE A 357 -12.35 26.89 -1.87
CA ILE A 357 -11.39 27.72 -1.15
C ILE A 357 -9.97 27.72 -1.75
N GLU A 358 -9.46 26.59 -2.22
CA GLU A 358 -8.17 26.53 -2.94
C GLU A 358 -8.23 27.22 -4.30
N TYR A 359 -9.36 27.08 -5.00
CA TYR A 359 -9.60 27.73 -6.28
C TYR A 359 -9.65 29.26 -6.12
N ASP A 360 -10.37 29.73 -5.10
CA ASP A 360 -10.45 31.14 -4.71
C ASP A 360 -9.09 31.67 -4.30
N ALA A 361 -8.28 30.92 -3.55
CA ALA A 361 -6.89 31.29 -3.23
C ALA A 361 -6.06 31.59 -4.50
N ILE A 362 -6.17 30.73 -5.51
CA ILE A 362 -5.51 30.92 -6.81
C ILE A 362 -6.06 32.14 -7.53
N CYS A 363 -7.38 32.29 -7.60
CA CYS A 363 -8.04 33.43 -8.23
C CYS A 363 -7.65 34.77 -7.57
N CYS A 364 -7.65 34.83 -6.23
CA CYS A 364 -7.18 35.98 -5.47
C CYS A 364 -5.73 36.30 -5.81
N SER A 365 -4.83 35.31 -5.78
CA SER A 365 -3.43 35.51 -6.17
C SER A 365 -3.29 36.04 -7.60
N LEU A 366 -3.96 35.43 -8.58
CA LEU A 366 -3.92 35.83 -9.98
C LEU A 366 -4.45 37.25 -10.20
N SER A 367 -5.52 37.63 -9.50
CA SER A 367 -6.08 38.98 -9.59
C SER A 367 -5.13 40.06 -9.04
N LEU A 368 -4.48 39.77 -7.91
CA LEU A 368 -3.68 40.72 -7.15
C LEU A 368 -2.22 40.81 -7.63
N THR A 369 -1.70 39.75 -8.26
CA THR A 369 -0.27 39.61 -8.60
C THR A 369 -0.02 39.19 -10.07
N LYS A 370 -1.07 38.81 -10.83
CA LYS A 370 -1.00 38.12 -12.14
C LYS A 370 -0.30 36.75 -12.11
N ASN A 371 0.08 36.24 -10.95
CA ASN A 371 0.84 35.00 -10.81
C ASN A 371 0.16 34.03 -9.83
N PHE A 372 0.51 32.75 -9.97
CA PHE A 372 0.06 31.71 -9.05
C PHE A 372 0.73 31.88 -7.68
N PRO A 373 0.07 31.46 -6.59
CA PRO A 373 0.65 31.53 -5.25
C PRO A 373 1.89 30.61 -5.15
N ILE A 374 2.77 30.91 -4.20
CA ILE A 374 4.01 30.15 -3.96
C ILE A 374 4.08 29.71 -2.50
N GLY A 375 4.75 28.59 -2.22
CA GLY A 375 4.82 28.02 -0.87
C GLY A 375 5.38 28.98 0.19
N GLN A 376 6.26 29.91 -0.19
CA GLN A 376 6.86 30.87 0.74
C GLN A 376 5.85 31.86 1.34
N THR A 377 4.75 32.15 0.62
CA THR A 377 3.77 33.18 0.98
C THR A 377 2.40 32.62 1.32
N VAL A 378 2.22 31.30 1.30
CA VAL A 378 0.97 30.65 1.65
C VAL A 378 1.17 29.68 2.81
N LEU A 379 0.29 29.75 3.81
CA LEU A 379 0.17 28.75 4.87
C LEU A 379 -1.21 28.11 4.81
N TYR A 380 -1.23 26.80 4.56
CA TYR A 380 -2.44 25.98 4.61
C TYR A 380 -2.58 25.42 6.03
N CYS A 381 -3.53 25.96 6.80
CA CYS A 381 -3.71 25.57 8.19
C CYS A 381 -4.32 24.17 8.30
N LYS A 382 -3.67 23.33 9.11
CA LYS A 382 -4.06 21.95 9.40
C LYS A 382 -4.23 21.76 10.90
N SER A 383 -4.85 20.66 11.29
CA SER A 383 -4.96 20.28 12.71
C SER A 383 -3.60 19.97 13.33
N ASP A 384 -2.56 19.76 12.54
CA ASP A 384 -1.19 19.48 12.97
C ASP A 384 -0.20 20.59 12.61
N THR A 385 -0.66 21.76 12.16
CA THR A 385 0.21 22.95 12.01
C THR A 385 0.89 23.27 13.33
N THR A 386 2.22 23.39 13.29
CA THR A 386 3.05 23.58 14.48
C THR A 386 3.07 25.05 14.93
N GLU A 387 3.36 25.27 16.22
CA GLU A 387 3.57 26.59 16.81
C GLU A 387 4.61 27.39 16.00
N ASP A 388 5.77 26.79 15.72
CA ASP A 388 6.87 27.48 15.05
C ASP A 388 6.56 27.81 13.58
N GLU A 389 5.86 26.93 12.87
CA GLU A 389 5.42 27.18 11.48
C GLU A 389 4.48 28.40 11.42
N LEU A 390 3.54 28.48 12.37
CA LEU A 390 2.59 29.58 12.47
C LEU A 390 3.29 30.90 12.84
N ILE A 391 4.14 30.90 13.87
CA ILE A 391 4.93 32.08 14.27
C ILE A 391 5.77 32.56 13.09
N SER A 392 6.52 31.67 12.46
CA SER A 392 7.37 31.98 11.31
C SER A 392 6.57 32.63 10.17
N PHE A 393 5.41 32.08 9.81
CA PHE A 393 4.55 32.64 8.77
C PHE A 393 4.00 34.03 9.14
N ILE A 394 3.52 34.23 10.38
CA ILE A 394 2.97 35.51 10.81
C ILE A 394 4.05 36.59 10.88
N TYR A 395 5.23 36.31 11.44
CA TYR A 395 6.36 37.26 11.40
C TYR A 395 6.80 37.56 9.96
N ARG A 396 6.85 36.54 9.09
CA ARG A 396 7.19 36.70 7.68
C ARG A 396 6.20 37.60 6.94
N SER A 397 4.91 37.49 7.26
CA SER A 397 3.85 38.29 6.65
C SER A 397 3.81 39.72 7.20
N LEU A 398 3.70 39.91 8.51
CA LEU A 398 3.48 41.24 9.13
C LEU A 398 4.71 42.16 9.05
N HIS A 399 5.91 41.60 9.23
CA HIS A 399 7.15 42.38 9.17
C HIS A 399 7.81 42.39 7.77
N CYS A 400 7.08 42.00 6.73
CA CYS A 400 7.59 42.05 5.36
C CYS A 400 7.81 43.50 4.91
N HIS A 401 9.02 43.82 4.44
CA HIS A 401 9.35 45.16 3.95
C HIS A 401 8.93 45.42 2.49
N PHE A 402 8.38 44.41 1.83
CA PHE A 402 7.94 44.46 0.44
C PHE A 402 6.42 44.40 0.35
N ASN A 403 5.86 45.02 -0.70
CA ASN A 403 4.45 44.93 -1.03
C ASN A 403 4.11 43.55 -1.63
N VAL A 404 3.93 42.56 -0.75
CA VAL A 404 3.77 41.14 -1.08
C VAL A 404 2.46 40.62 -0.51
N LEU A 405 1.76 39.78 -1.28
CA LEU A 405 0.60 39.04 -0.87
C LEU A 405 1.00 37.78 -0.10
N PHE A 406 0.49 37.65 1.11
CA PHE A 406 0.49 36.43 1.92
C PHE A 406 -0.92 35.89 2.04
N ILE A 407 -1.09 34.57 2.01
CA ILE A 407 -2.41 33.92 2.10
C ILE A 407 -2.39 32.89 3.25
N LEU A 408 -3.32 33.05 4.19
CA LEU A 408 -3.56 32.08 5.27
C LEU A 408 -4.89 31.38 4.98
N ILE A 409 -4.85 30.07 4.75
CA ILE A 409 -6.01 29.28 4.33
C ILE A 409 -6.51 28.40 5.48
N LYS A 410 -7.83 28.36 5.70
CA LYS A 410 -8.53 27.53 6.70
C LYS A 410 -8.02 27.67 8.15
N PRO A 411 -7.84 28.89 8.71
CA PRO A 411 -7.42 29.04 10.11
C PRO A 411 -8.35 28.32 11.11
N GLU A 412 -9.60 28.06 10.75
CA GLU A 412 -10.55 27.25 11.52
C GLU A 412 -10.11 25.81 11.79
N ASN A 413 -9.19 25.26 10.99
CA ASN A 413 -8.68 23.89 11.12
C ASN A 413 -7.58 23.75 12.17
N LEU A 414 -7.04 24.87 12.67
CA LEU A 414 -6.05 24.87 13.74
C LEU A 414 -6.64 24.29 15.06
N ARG A 415 -5.79 23.67 15.89
CA ARG A 415 -6.16 23.29 17.28
C ARG A 415 -6.44 24.54 18.11
N MET A 416 -7.21 24.40 19.19
CA MET A 416 -7.61 25.53 20.04
C MET A 416 -6.42 26.37 20.55
N GLU A 417 -5.34 25.72 20.99
CA GLU A 417 -4.11 26.41 21.43
C GLU A 417 -3.51 27.27 20.31
N MET A 418 -3.44 26.75 19.08
CA MET A 418 -2.90 27.45 17.92
C MET A 418 -3.82 28.57 17.43
N LYS A 419 -5.13 28.43 17.62
CA LYS A 419 -6.11 29.48 17.33
C LYS A 419 -5.88 30.71 18.21
N ASN A 420 -5.67 30.47 19.51
CA ASN A 420 -5.37 31.54 20.47
C ASN A 420 -4.04 32.22 20.13
N LEU A 421 -3.00 31.42 19.85
CA LEU A 421 -1.70 31.94 19.43
C LEU A 421 -1.79 32.80 18.16
N LEU A 422 -2.54 32.39 17.14
CA LEU A 422 -2.74 33.20 15.94
C LEU A 422 -3.34 34.58 16.29
N VAL A 423 -4.39 34.60 17.12
CA VAL A 423 -5.05 35.84 17.53
C VAL A 423 -4.08 36.74 18.32
N ASP A 424 -3.29 36.17 19.23
CA ASP A 424 -2.31 36.92 20.02
C ASP A 424 -1.19 37.49 19.15
N LEU A 425 -0.65 36.71 18.21
CA LEU A 425 0.36 37.18 17.26
C LEU A 425 -0.17 38.32 16.39
N LEU A 426 -1.41 38.21 15.89
CA LEU A 426 -2.04 39.26 15.12
C LEU A 426 -2.28 40.51 15.99
N LYS A 427 -2.74 40.40 17.23
CA LYS A 427 -2.96 41.54 18.12
C LYS A 427 -1.65 42.26 18.51
N ASN A 428 -0.59 41.50 18.76
CA ASN A 428 0.66 42.04 19.28
C ASN A 428 1.56 42.66 18.19
N HIS A 429 1.55 42.11 16.97
CA HIS A 429 2.48 42.51 15.91
C HIS A 429 1.84 43.29 14.76
N TYR A 430 0.50 43.34 14.67
CA TYR A 430 -0.16 44.07 13.58
C TYR A 430 -0.19 45.57 13.84
N SER A 431 0.35 46.33 12.87
CA SER A 431 0.19 47.79 12.80
C SER A 431 -0.02 48.20 11.34
N LEU A 432 -1.21 48.73 11.02
CA LEU A 432 -1.54 49.18 9.65
C LEU A 432 -0.59 50.27 9.15
N LYS A 433 -0.01 51.07 10.05
CA LYS A 433 0.95 52.13 9.68
C LYS A 433 2.29 51.55 9.23
N GLU A 434 2.70 50.44 9.81
CA GLU A 434 4.03 49.83 9.61
C GLU A 434 4.02 48.73 8.56
N MET A 435 2.90 47.99 8.43
CA MET A 435 2.75 46.88 7.51
C MET A 435 2.75 47.37 6.05
N LYS A 436 3.62 46.78 5.22
CA LYS A 436 3.71 47.05 3.77
C LYS A 436 3.10 45.94 2.91
N SER A 437 3.02 44.74 3.45
CA SER A 437 2.43 43.56 2.82
C SER A 437 0.92 43.53 2.98
N CYS A 438 0.29 42.57 2.30
CA CYS A 438 -1.10 42.20 2.46
C CYS A 438 -1.19 40.77 2.98
N LEU A 439 -1.91 40.56 4.08
CA LEU A 439 -2.25 39.22 4.58
C LEU A 439 -3.74 38.95 4.29
N LEU A 440 -4.00 38.05 3.35
CA LEU A 440 -5.33 37.57 3.02
C LEU A 440 -5.64 36.29 3.82
N ILE A 441 -6.64 36.36 4.68
CA ILE A 441 -7.12 35.23 5.48
C ILE A 441 -8.38 34.67 4.82
N GLN A 442 -8.30 33.42 4.36
CA GLN A 442 -9.39 32.70 3.72
C GLN A 442 -9.97 31.63 4.64
N TYR A 443 -11.29 31.66 4.83
CA TYR A 443 -12.01 30.73 5.69
C TYR A 443 -13.29 30.23 5.00
N THR A 444 -13.81 29.09 5.47
CA THR A 444 -15.07 28.52 4.98
C THR A 444 -16.27 29.31 5.48
N LYS A 445 -17.21 29.67 4.59
CA LYS A 445 -18.39 30.50 4.92
C LYS A 445 -19.18 30.01 6.15
N GLU A 446 -19.26 28.70 6.32
CA GLU A 446 -19.96 28.03 7.43
C GLU A 446 -19.29 28.29 8.79
N CYS A 447 -17.98 28.56 8.79
CA CYS A 447 -17.19 28.83 9.99
C CYS A 447 -17.22 30.30 10.43
N LYS A 448 -18.00 31.17 9.77
CA LYS A 448 -18.03 32.61 10.07
C LYS A 448 -18.32 32.93 11.54
N THR A 449 -19.16 32.14 12.19
CA THR A 449 -19.54 32.33 13.60
C THR A 449 -18.56 31.71 14.59
N LYS A 450 -17.53 30.97 14.13
CA LYS A 450 -16.51 30.42 15.02
C LYS A 450 -15.70 31.57 15.65
N GLU A 451 -15.41 31.43 16.94
CA GLU A 451 -14.74 32.43 17.76
C GLU A 451 -13.46 33.00 17.10
N ILE A 452 -12.60 32.12 16.58
CA ILE A 452 -11.39 32.53 15.85
C ILE A 452 -11.66 33.52 14.71
N ILE A 453 -12.69 33.26 13.88
CA ILE A 453 -12.99 34.13 12.74
C ILE A 453 -13.52 35.47 13.23
N THR A 454 -14.35 35.47 14.28
CA THR A 454 -14.87 36.71 14.87
C THR A 454 -13.76 37.56 15.51
N GLU A 455 -12.77 36.94 16.14
CA GLU A 455 -11.61 37.65 16.71
C GLU A 455 -10.71 38.24 15.61
N ILE A 456 -10.48 37.49 14.53
CA ILE A 456 -9.72 37.98 13.37
C ILE A 456 -10.48 39.13 12.68
N GLU A 457 -11.81 39.04 12.54
CA GLU A 457 -12.65 40.11 11.96
C GLU A 457 -12.54 41.42 12.76
N LYS A 458 -12.41 41.36 14.09
CA LYS A 458 -12.19 42.55 14.95
C LYS A 458 -10.83 43.23 14.70
N ILE A 459 -9.81 42.46 14.28
CA ILE A 459 -8.46 42.97 14.01
C ILE A 459 -8.37 43.50 12.57
N SER A 460 -9.08 42.87 11.63
CA SER A 460 -9.07 43.27 10.23
C SER A 460 -9.79 44.60 9.99
N TYR A 461 -9.17 45.49 9.21
CA TYR A 461 -9.77 46.79 8.85
C TYR A 461 -10.61 46.74 7.57
N TYR A 462 -10.42 45.72 6.71
CA TYR A 462 -10.97 45.67 5.36
C TYR A 462 -11.56 44.29 5.02
N LYS A 463 -12.73 44.28 4.36
CA LYS A 463 -13.29 43.04 3.81
C LYS A 463 -12.71 42.84 2.41
N TYR A 464 -12.42 41.60 2.01
CA TYR A 464 -11.97 41.32 0.64
C TYR A 464 -12.98 41.78 -0.43
N THR A 465 -14.28 41.85 -0.09
CA THR A 465 -15.32 42.41 -0.95
C THR A 465 -15.11 43.88 -1.34
N ASP A 466 -14.28 44.61 -0.60
CA ASP A 466 -13.90 46.00 -0.90
C ASP A 466 -12.87 46.08 -2.04
N ILE A 467 -12.16 44.97 -2.30
CA ILE A 467 -11.35 44.72 -3.49
C ILE A 467 -12.29 44.07 -4.53
N LYS A 468 -13.15 44.86 -5.19
CA LYS A 468 -14.06 44.35 -6.23
C LYS A 468 -13.31 43.51 -7.28
N LEU A 469 -13.39 42.18 -7.17
CA LEU A 469 -13.06 41.30 -8.28
C LEU A 469 -14.21 41.35 -9.28
N LYS A 470 -14.06 42.21 -10.29
CA LYS A 470 -14.78 42.03 -11.54
C LYS A 470 -14.43 40.64 -12.06
N LYS A 471 -15.41 39.74 -12.08
CA LYS A 471 -15.40 38.58 -12.99
C LYS A 471 -15.48 39.14 -14.43
N GLU A 472 -14.38 39.61 -14.99
CA GLU A 472 -14.30 40.00 -16.41
C GLU A 472 -13.16 39.20 -17.10
N ASP A 473 -13.56 38.57 -18.23
CA ASP A 473 -12.82 37.85 -19.28
C ASP A 473 -12.12 36.50 -19.00
N ASN A 474 -12.95 35.44 -18.94
CA ASN A 474 -13.00 34.21 -19.77
C ASN A 474 -11.74 33.50 -20.31
N THR A 475 -10.52 33.82 -19.89
CA THR A 475 -9.34 32.97 -20.16
C THR A 475 -8.65 32.59 -18.86
N ILE A 476 -8.93 31.39 -18.36
CA ILE A 476 -8.25 30.82 -17.19
C ILE A 476 -6.78 30.62 -17.57
N LYS A 477 -5.88 31.32 -16.86
CA LYS A 477 -4.42 31.13 -17.02
C LYS A 477 -4.08 29.69 -16.64
N GLN A 478 -3.42 28.98 -17.56
CA GLN A 478 -2.98 27.59 -17.33
C GLN A 478 -1.71 27.54 -16.48
N PHE A 479 -1.66 26.60 -15.55
CA PHE A 479 -0.50 26.32 -14.71
C PHE A 479 0.55 25.55 -15.54
N PRO A 480 1.82 25.98 -15.53
CA PRO A 480 2.84 25.39 -16.39
C PRO A 480 3.27 23.98 -15.91
N ASN A 481 3.65 23.11 -16.86
CA ASN A 481 4.24 21.78 -16.62
C ASN A 481 3.35 20.79 -15.85
N VAL A 482 2.03 20.95 -15.91
CA VAL A 482 1.04 20.03 -15.32
C VAL A 482 0.01 19.69 -16.37
N ASP A 483 -0.08 18.40 -16.70
CA ASP A 483 -1.09 17.87 -17.62
C ASP A 483 -2.00 16.88 -16.87
N ILE A 484 -3.31 16.97 -17.09
CA ILE A 484 -4.32 16.05 -16.57
C ILE A 484 -4.79 15.13 -17.71
N TYR A 485 -4.94 13.84 -17.41
CA TYR A 485 -5.62 12.88 -18.28
C TYR A 485 -6.48 11.90 -17.47
N SER A 486 -7.51 11.36 -18.12
CA SER A 486 -8.26 10.19 -17.65
C SER A 486 -7.56 8.93 -18.17
N SER A 487 -7.24 7.99 -17.28
CA SER A 487 -6.56 6.70 -17.50
C SER A 487 -5.92 6.46 -18.89
N ASP A 488 -4.58 6.54 -18.88
CA ASP A 488 -3.56 6.07 -19.85
C ASP A 488 -3.38 6.79 -21.22
N ILE A 489 -2.54 7.84 -21.21
CA ILE A 489 -1.65 8.21 -22.34
C ILE A 489 -0.20 8.28 -21.83
N SER A 490 0.57 7.21 -22.01
CA SER A 490 2.01 7.22 -21.74
C SER A 490 2.77 7.84 -22.91
N GLY A 491 3.08 9.13 -22.80
CA GLY A 491 3.96 9.81 -23.75
C GLY A 491 4.69 10.97 -23.11
N LEU A 492 5.89 10.73 -22.56
CA LEU A 492 6.90 11.77 -22.39
C LEU A 492 8.25 11.19 -22.80
N GLY A 493 8.84 11.81 -23.82
CA GLY A 493 10.04 11.36 -24.49
C GLY A 493 11.32 11.44 -23.66
N GLU A 494 12.33 10.85 -24.29
CA GLU A 494 13.72 10.48 -23.99
C GLU A 494 14.60 11.33 -23.03
N ASN A 495 14.11 12.38 -22.33
CA ASN A 495 14.95 13.31 -21.55
C ASN A 495 14.64 13.45 -20.03
N TYR A 496 13.63 12.78 -19.47
CA TYR A 496 13.30 12.82 -18.03
C TYR A 496 13.27 11.41 -17.42
N GLU A 497 13.65 11.27 -16.15
CA GLU A 497 13.45 10.02 -15.40
C GLU A 497 11.96 9.86 -15.09
N TYR A 498 11.33 8.79 -15.57
CA TYR A 498 9.92 8.51 -15.30
C TYR A 498 9.74 7.93 -13.90
N VAL A 499 8.90 8.56 -13.08
CA VAL A 499 8.58 8.12 -11.72
C VAL A 499 7.08 7.97 -11.59
N TYR A 500 6.63 6.74 -11.30
CA TYR A 500 5.24 6.45 -10.96
C TYR A 500 4.99 6.74 -9.48
N PHE A 501 3.95 7.51 -9.19
CA PHE A 501 3.65 8.04 -7.86
C PHE A 501 2.16 7.88 -7.56
N PRO A 502 1.72 6.72 -7.04
CA PRO A 502 0.33 6.51 -6.65
C PRO A 502 0.00 7.26 -5.36
N VAL A 503 -1.18 7.88 -5.31
CA VAL A 503 -1.77 8.58 -4.15
C VAL A 503 -3.28 8.32 -4.09
N GLY A 504 -3.73 7.70 -3.01
CA GLY A 504 -5.14 7.44 -2.73
C GLY A 504 -5.26 6.27 -1.76
N ASP A 505 -6.44 5.67 -1.64
CA ASP A 505 -6.78 4.71 -0.58
C ASP A 505 -6.48 5.31 0.81
N HIS A 506 -5.39 4.89 1.47
CA HIS A 506 -4.86 5.50 2.68
C HIS A 506 -3.66 6.43 2.38
N ILE A 507 -3.81 7.71 2.75
CA ILE A 507 -2.81 8.74 2.55
C ILE A 507 -2.01 8.92 3.85
N ASP A 508 -0.73 8.54 3.80
CA ASP A 508 0.26 8.84 4.82
C ASP A 508 1.21 9.96 4.35
N GLN A 509 1.18 11.09 5.04
CA GLN A 509 2.00 12.26 4.71
C GLN A 509 3.51 12.00 4.90
N HIS A 510 3.90 11.18 5.89
CA HIS A 510 5.29 10.81 6.12
C HIS A 510 5.80 9.92 4.98
N GLU A 511 5.01 8.93 4.55
CA GLU A 511 5.33 8.07 3.40
C GLU A 511 5.51 8.89 2.12
N ILE A 512 4.56 9.80 1.84
CA ILE A 512 4.62 10.71 0.69
C ILE A 512 5.90 11.55 0.73
N LEU A 513 6.21 12.16 1.88
CA LEU A 513 7.38 13.02 2.01
C LEU A 513 8.68 12.22 1.84
N GLU A 514 8.77 11.01 2.39
CA GLU A 514 9.93 10.13 2.20
C GLU A 514 10.15 9.77 0.72
N ARG A 515 9.06 9.47 -0.01
CA ARG A 515 9.11 9.20 -1.46
C ARG A 515 9.53 10.43 -2.25
N LEU A 516 9.01 11.62 -1.91
CA LEU A 516 9.38 12.88 -2.56
C LEU A 516 10.84 13.26 -2.30
N MET A 517 11.35 13.08 -1.08
CA MET A 517 12.74 13.37 -0.72
C MET A 517 13.75 12.62 -1.61
N LYS A 518 13.42 11.41 -2.07
CA LYS A 518 14.24 10.61 -3.02
C LYS A 518 14.35 11.23 -4.42
N LEU A 519 13.53 12.23 -4.74
CA LEU A 519 13.51 12.97 -6.01
C LEU A 519 14.34 14.26 -5.98
N THR A 520 14.96 14.59 -4.84
CA THR A 520 15.77 15.80 -4.67
C THR A 520 16.88 15.87 -5.72
N ASP A 521 16.97 17.02 -6.40
CA ASP A 521 17.91 17.35 -7.48
C ASP A 521 17.79 16.49 -8.76
N LYS A 522 16.74 15.68 -8.90
CA LYS A 522 16.49 14.88 -10.11
C LYS A 522 15.59 15.62 -11.09
N LYS A 523 15.82 15.40 -12.40
CA LYS A 523 14.90 15.81 -13.45
C LYS A 523 13.89 14.69 -13.69
N VAL A 524 12.66 14.89 -13.21
CA VAL A 524 11.65 13.83 -13.11
C VAL A 524 10.41 14.18 -13.92
N ALA A 525 9.91 13.20 -14.68
CA ALA A 525 8.55 13.18 -15.18
C ALA A 525 7.72 12.35 -14.19
N LEU A 526 7.02 13.06 -13.29
CA LEU A 526 6.24 12.46 -12.23
C LEU A 526 4.85 12.13 -12.73
N HIS A 527 4.54 10.84 -12.82
CA HIS A 527 3.19 10.35 -13.02
C HIS A 527 2.50 10.24 -11.66
N LEU A 528 1.70 11.24 -11.31
CA LEU A 528 0.84 11.24 -10.14
C LEU A 528 -0.48 10.52 -10.46
N ASP A 529 -0.63 9.31 -9.95
CA ASP A 529 -1.81 8.46 -10.18
C ASP A 529 -2.74 8.54 -8.97
N LEU A 530 -3.95 9.07 -9.17
CA LEU A 530 -4.91 9.28 -8.10
C LEU A 530 -5.89 8.11 -8.01
N SER A 531 -6.09 7.58 -6.80
CA SER A 531 -7.16 6.61 -6.52
C SER A 531 -8.20 7.18 -5.55
N ASN A 532 -9.37 6.55 -5.49
CA ASN A 532 -10.42 6.94 -4.54
C ASN A 532 -9.89 6.85 -3.10
N THR A 533 -10.26 7.81 -2.26
CA THR A 533 -9.86 7.84 -0.85
C THR A 533 -10.99 8.44 -0.01
N LYS A 534 -11.09 8.01 1.26
CA LYS A 534 -11.94 8.66 2.26
C LYS A 534 -11.30 9.95 2.82
N GLN A 535 -9.98 10.13 2.67
CA GLN A 535 -9.21 11.27 3.19
C GLN A 535 -9.17 12.44 2.19
N ILE A 536 -10.33 12.90 1.73
CA ILE A 536 -10.46 13.93 0.69
C ILE A 536 -9.74 15.23 1.06
N GLU A 537 -9.84 15.67 2.32
CA GLU A 537 -9.20 16.91 2.78
C GLU A 537 -7.66 16.83 2.76
N LEU A 538 -7.09 15.66 3.07
CA LEU A 538 -5.64 15.45 2.95
C LEU A 538 -5.20 15.43 1.48
N LEU A 539 -6.01 14.82 0.60
CA LEU A 539 -5.73 14.83 -0.84
C LEU A 539 -5.82 16.24 -1.42
N ARG A 540 -6.82 17.03 -1.00
CA ARG A 540 -7.02 18.43 -1.40
C ARG A 540 -5.81 19.28 -0.99
N GLU A 541 -5.38 19.16 0.26
CA GLU A 541 -4.17 19.81 0.77
C GLU A 541 -2.93 19.39 0.00
N PHE A 542 -2.73 18.08 -0.19
CA PHE A 542 -1.59 17.56 -0.95
C PHE A 542 -1.55 18.13 -2.37
N LEU A 543 -2.65 18.06 -3.13
CA LEU A 543 -2.68 18.56 -4.50
C LEU A 543 -2.41 20.07 -4.57
N PHE A 544 -2.98 20.85 -3.64
CA PHE A 544 -2.75 22.29 -3.59
C PHE A 544 -1.30 22.62 -3.21
N SER A 545 -0.82 22.11 -2.09
CA SER A 545 0.54 22.36 -1.61
C SER A 545 1.57 21.85 -2.64
N PHE A 546 1.49 20.57 -3.00
CA PHE A 546 2.48 19.94 -3.85
C PHE A 546 2.49 20.53 -5.26
N ILE A 547 1.34 20.61 -5.94
CA ILE A 547 1.31 20.99 -7.37
C ILE A 547 1.34 22.52 -7.54
N ILE A 548 0.48 23.26 -6.82
CA ILE A 548 0.34 24.72 -6.99
C ILE A 548 1.46 25.45 -6.29
N LEU A 549 1.69 25.18 -5.00
CA LEU A 549 2.71 25.87 -4.22
C LEU A 549 4.13 25.34 -4.49
N LYS A 550 4.24 24.21 -5.20
CA LYS A 550 5.50 23.48 -5.49
C LYS A 550 6.25 23.06 -4.23
N CYS A 551 5.53 22.85 -3.14
CA CYS A 551 6.09 22.46 -1.86
C CYS A 551 5.21 21.44 -1.15
N TYR A 552 5.81 20.50 -0.43
CA TYR A 552 5.06 19.66 0.49
C TYR A 552 5.79 19.57 1.82
N SER A 553 5.11 19.89 2.92
CA SER A 553 5.71 19.94 4.25
C SER A 553 4.90 19.17 5.28
N LYS A 554 5.63 18.51 6.17
CA LYS A 554 5.10 17.86 7.37
C LYS A 554 6.10 18.11 8.50
N ASN A 555 5.62 18.72 9.58
CA ASN A 555 6.44 19.22 10.67
C ASN A 555 7.54 20.15 10.10
N GLU A 556 8.81 19.86 10.37
CA GLU A 556 9.96 20.68 9.97
C GLU A 556 10.57 20.23 8.63
N ASN A 557 10.11 19.11 8.09
CA ASN A 557 10.58 18.56 6.83
C ASN A 557 9.80 19.16 5.66
N ILE A 558 10.53 19.69 4.68
CA ILE A 558 9.98 20.31 3.48
C ILE A 558 10.59 19.70 2.23
N PHE A 559 9.75 19.39 1.24
CA PHE A 559 10.17 19.11 -0.12
C PHE A 559 9.81 20.30 -1.00
N TYR A 560 10.76 20.80 -1.79
CA TYR A 560 10.55 21.95 -2.68
C TYR A 560 11.19 21.72 -4.04
N TYR A 561 10.48 22.08 -5.11
CA TYR A 561 10.96 21.88 -6.48
C TYR A 561 10.63 23.05 -7.41
N GLY A 562 11.43 23.22 -8.46
CA GLY A 562 11.23 24.24 -9.48
C GLY A 562 10.69 23.67 -10.80
N ASN A 563 11.52 23.73 -11.84
CA ASN A 563 11.18 23.27 -13.19
C ASN A 563 11.77 21.88 -13.51
N GLU A 564 12.48 21.29 -12.55
CA GLU A 564 13.05 19.95 -12.67
C GLU A 564 12.01 18.83 -12.62
N ILE A 565 10.81 19.10 -12.09
CA ILE A 565 9.69 18.14 -12.08
C ILE A 565 8.62 18.59 -13.08
N LYS A 566 8.24 17.69 -13.98
CA LYS A 566 7.03 17.79 -14.81
C LYS A 566 5.99 16.81 -14.27
N ILE A 567 4.76 17.26 -14.08
CA ILE A 567 3.72 16.46 -13.44
C ILE A 567 2.66 16.06 -14.47
N LYS A 568 2.28 14.80 -14.38
CA LYS A 568 1.21 14.17 -15.14
C LYS A 568 0.23 13.58 -14.15
N VAL A 569 -0.98 14.14 -14.09
CA VAL A 569 -2.02 13.71 -13.14
C VAL A 569 -2.97 12.76 -13.86
N GLU A 570 -2.97 11.50 -13.44
CA GLU A 570 -3.98 10.52 -13.81
C GLU A 570 -5.12 10.59 -12.80
N ILE A 571 -6.33 10.84 -13.32
CA ILE A 571 -7.56 10.90 -12.53
C ILE A 571 -8.31 9.57 -12.69
N PRO A 572 -8.85 8.99 -11.60
CA PRO A 572 -9.58 7.74 -11.68
C PRO A 572 -10.91 7.96 -12.41
N ASN A 573 -11.26 7.02 -13.28
CA ASN A 573 -12.60 6.91 -13.83
C ASN A 573 -13.43 6.13 -12.81
N GLY A 574 -14.39 6.79 -12.16
CA GLY A 574 -15.16 6.26 -11.03
C GLY A 574 -16.42 7.04 -10.72
N PHE A 575 -17.15 6.61 -9.68
CA PHE A 575 -18.35 7.27 -9.17
C PHE A 575 -18.10 8.72 -8.73
N ILE A 576 -16.90 8.99 -8.20
CA ILE A 576 -16.51 10.31 -7.76
C ILE A 576 -15.93 11.06 -8.96
N ASN A 577 -16.60 12.15 -9.36
CA ASN A 577 -16.05 13.05 -10.35
C ASN A 577 -14.99 13.95 -9.71
N PHE A 578 -13.73 13.57 -9.85
CA PHE A 578 -12.57 14.30 -9.33
C PHE A 578 -12.46 15.72 -9.90
N LYS A 579 -12.93 15.98 -11.13
CA LYS A 579 -12.90 17.34 -11.70
C LYS A 579 -13.88 18.28 -10.99
N SER A 580 -15.05 17.78 -10.59
CA SER A 580 -15.97 18.57 -9.77
C SER A 580 -15.54 18.65 -8.31
N LEU A 581 -14.85 17.61 -7.81
CA LEU A 581 -14.38 17.58 -6.42
C LEU A 581 -13.20 18.54 -6.18
N PHE A 582 -12.29 18.64 -7.15
CA PHE A 582 -11.07 19.44 -7.09
C PHE A 582 -11.07 20.56 -8.15
N SER A 583 -11.69 21.69 -7.82
CA SER A 583 -11.80 22.86 -8.69
C SER A 583 -10.45 23.40 -9.20
N ILE A 584 -9.34 23.11 -8.51
CA ILE A 584 -7.98 23.48 -8.94
C ILE A 584 -7.60 22.87 -10.31
N PHE A 585 -8.21 21.75 -10.71
CA PHE A 585 -7.97 21.11 -12.00
C PHE A 585 -8.40 21.97 -13.20
N ASN A 586 -9.24 22.99 -12.98
CA ASN A 586 -9.60 23.97 -14.01
C ASN A 586 -8.40 24.82 -14.47
N PHE A 587 -7.32 24.88 -13.68
CA PHE A 587 -6.09 25.59 -14.03
C PHE A 587 -5.06 24.72 -14.76
N PHE A 588 -5.31 23.43 -15.03
CA PHE A 588 -4.34 22.52 -15.66
C PHE A 588 -4.75 22.17 -17.09
N ASN A 589 -3.75 21.85 -17.91
CA ASN A 589 -3.98 21.44 -19.29
C ASN A 589 -4.67 20.07 -19.30
N ASN A 590 -5.91 20.03 -19.79
CA ASN A 590 -6.63 18.78 -20.01
C ASN A 590 -6.17 18.17 -21.34
N VAL A 591 -5.39 17.10 -21.28
CA VAL A 591 -5.00 16.35 -22.46
C VAL A 591 -6.12 15.33 -22.75
N ASN A 592 -6.86 15.55 -23.84
CA ASN A 592 -7.86 14.64 -24.43
C ASN A 592 -8.74 13.90 -23.41
N ILE A 593 -9.54 14.64 -22.63
CA ILE A 593 -10.65 14.09 -21.85
C ILE A 593 -11.94 14.43 -22.59
N VAL A 594 -12.25 13.66 -23.64
CA VAL A 594 -13.62 13.70 -24.18
C VAL A 594 -14.49 12.92 -23.20
N SER A 595 -15.29 13.66 -22.46
CA SER A 595 -16.42 13.10 -21.73
C SER A 595 -17.27 12.26 -22.70
N PHE A 596 -17.38 10.96 -22.45
CA PHE A 596 -18.28 10.06 -23.18
C PHE A 596 -19.78 10.39 -23.02
N ASN A 597 -20.13 11.52 -22.39
CA ASN A 597 -21.51 11.89 -22.08
C ASN A 597 -22.13 12.99 -22.96
N ASN A 598 -21.49 13.43 -24.06
CA ASN A 598 -22.16 14.30 -25.02
C ASN A 598 -22.80 13.47 -26.15
N LYS A 599 -24.10 13.17 -26.00
CA LYS A 599 -24.97 12.55 -27.00
C LYS A 599 -25.15 13.36 -28.31
N ASN A 600 -24.38 14.42 -28.55
CA ASN A 600 -24.54 15.29 -29.71
C ASN A 600 -23.18 15.70 -30.29
N THR A 601 -22.46 14.77 -30.93
CA THR A 601 -21.49 15.08 -31.99
C THR A 601 -21.38 13.89 -32.93
N ASP A 602 -21.37 14.17 -34.23
CA ASP A 602 -21.42 13.23 -35.33
C ASP A 602 -20.48 12.01 -35.18
N SER A 603 -21.04 10.84 -35.48
CA SER A 603 -20.51 9.48 -35.29
C SER A 603 -19.27 9.09 -36.11
N ASN A 604 -18.45 10.03 -36.57
CA ASN A 604 -17.34 9.74 -37.50
C ASN A 604 -15.94 10.22 -37.07
N ASN A 605 -15.74 10.79 -35.89
CA ASN A 605 -14.40 11.20 -35.42
C ASN A 605 -13.98 10.44 -34.15
N ILE A 606 -13.44 9.24 -34.34
CA ILE A 606 -12.63 8.55 -33.32
C ILE A 606 -11.26 9.26 -33.29
N ASP A 607 -10.84 9.74 -32.11
CA ASP A 607 -9.58 10.47 -31.94
C ASP A 607 -8.35 9.55 -32.23
N PRO A 608 -7.45 9.92 -33.17
CA PRO A 608 -6.23 9.18 -33.52
C PRO A 608 -5.18 9.02 -32.39
N SER A 609 -5.43 9.50 -31.18
CA SER A 609 -4.46 9.46 -30.07
C SER A 609 -4.60 8.27 -29.09
N ALA A 610 -5.65 7.43 -29.21
CA ALA A 610 -5.96 6.38 -28.24
C ALA A 610 -5.03 5.13 -28.26
N LEU A 611 -4.16 4.99 -29.26
CA LEU A 611 -3.31 3.80 -29.41
C LEU A 611 -1.95 4.20 -29.99
N MET A 612 -0.86 4.18 -29.21
CA MET A 612 0.50 4.44 -29.71
C MET A 612 1.09 3.20 -30.39
N VAL A 613 1.45 3.31 -31.66
CA VAL A 613 1.99 2.22 -32.47
C VAL A 613 3.51 2.33 -32.53
N SER A 614 4.22 1.32 -32.02
CA SER A 614 5.67 1.21 -32.18
C SER A 614 6.04 0.74 -33.59
N ASN A 615 7.20 1.18 -34.10
CA ASN A 615 7.80 0.64 -35.32
C ASN A 615 8.45 -0.75 -35.11
N ASP A 616 8.51 -1.24 -33.87
CA ASP A 616 8.99 -2.59 -33.57
C ASP A 616 8.00 -3.65 -34.05
N ILE A 617 8.40 -4.42 -35.06
CA ILE A 617 7.61 -5.49 -35.68
C ILE A 617 7.26 -6.63 -34.70
N THR A 618 7.98 -6.73 -33.58
CA THR A 618 7.72 -7.74 -32.55
C THR A 618 6.70 -7.29 -31.50
N SER A 619 6.28 -6.03 -31.54
CA SER A 619 5.22 -5.49 -30.69
C SER A 619 3.87 -6.17 -30.95
N ASN A 620 3.03 -6.30 -29.92
CA ASN A 620 1.73 -6.97 -30.06
C ASN A 620 0.84 -6.31 -31.13
N ILE A 621 0.85 -4.98 -31.18
CA ILE A 621 0.11 -4.20 -32.18
C ILE A 621 0.56 -4.56 -33.60
N GLN A 622 1.87 -4.50 -33.87
CA GLN A 622 2.40 -4.79 -35.21
C GLN A 622 2.12 -6.23 -35.63
N ILE A 623 2.20 -7.20 -34.72
CA ILE A 623 1.88 -8.60 -34.99
C ILE A 623 0.42 -8.75 -35.40
N VAL A 624 -0.52 -8.20 -34.62
CA VAL A 624 -1.96 -8.26 -34.91
C VAL A 624 -2.23 -7.61 -36.26
N CYS A 625 -1.76 -6.38 -36.47
CA CYS A 625 -2.03 -5.63 -37.69
C CYS A 625 -1.44 -6.27 -38.94
N ASN A 626 -0.26 -6.92 -38.87
CA ASN A 626 0.31 -7.65 -40.01
C ASN A 626 -0.52 -8.88 -40.39
N TYR A 627 -1.11 -9.57 -39.42
CA TYR A 627 -2.04 -10.67 -39.69
C TYR A 627 -3.37 -10.17 -40.27
N LEU A 628 -3.94 -9.12 -39.68
CA LEU A 628 -5.21 -8.54 -40.12
C LEU A 628 -5.11 -7.95 -41.54
N SER A 629 -4.00 -7.27 -41.87
CA SER A 629 -3.78 -6.71 -43.20
C SER A 629 -3.61 -7.77 -44.30
N ASN A 630 -3.26 -9.01 -43.92
CA ASN A 630 -3.04 -10.13 -44.84
C ASN A 630 -4.06 -11.25 -44.65
N ILE A 631 -5.19 -11.00 -43.97
CA ILE A 631 -6.17 -12.02 -43.54
C ILE A 631 -6.69 -12.90 -44.69
N ASP A 632 -6.74 -12.38 -45.91
CA ASP A 632 -7.19 -13.13 -47.09
C ASP A 632 -6.12 -14.06 -47.67
N ASN A 633 -4.83 -13.78 -47.40
CA ASN A 633 -3.69 -14.50 -47.96
C ASN A 633 -3.08 -15.53 -47.00
N ILE A 634 -3.43 -15.49 -45.71
CA ILE A 634 -2.82 -16.35 -44.67
C ILE A 634 -3.07 -17.84 -44.84
N ASN A 635 -4.09 -18.25 -45.62
CA ASN A 635 -4.36 -19.66 -45.87
C ASN A 635 -3.32 -20.28 -46.80
N GLU A 636 -2.77 -19.48 -47.71
CA GLU A 636 -1.83 -19.94 -48.73
C GLU A 636 -0.37 -19.68 -48.35
N LYS A 637 -0.12 -18.68 -47.50
CA LYS A 637 1.23 -18.25 -47.12
C LYS A 637 1.35 -17.99 -45.63
N ASP A 638 2.49 -18.41 -45.08
CA ASP A 638 2.84 -18.14 -43.69
C ASP A 638 3.39 -16.72 -43.52
N ILE A 639 3.05 -16.05 -42.40
CA ILE A 639 3.60 -14.74 -42.06
C ILE A 639 4.92 -14.92 -41.31
N TYR A 640 5.99 -14.32 -41.84
CA TYR A 640 7.33 -14.35 -41.26
C TYR A 640 7.66 -13.04 -40.53
N ILE A 641 8.06 -13.15 -39.25
CA ILE A 641 8.46 -12.02 -38.40
C ILE A 641 9.97 -12.14 -38.12
N GLU A 642 10.75 -11.18 -38.59
CA GLU A 642 12.22 -11.15 -38.49
C GLU A 642 12.68 -10.83 -37.06
N GLY A 643 13.64 -11.58 -36.50
CA GLY A 643 14.25 -11.30 -35.18
C GLY A 643 14.14 -12.36 -34.06
N LYS A 644 13.47 -13.50 -34.28
CA LYS A 644 13.27 -14.55 -33.24
C LYS A 644 14.11 -15.83 -33.37
N GLU A 645 14.95 -15.96 -34.39
CA GLU A 645 15.71 -17.20 -34.62
C GLU A 645 16.74 -17.52 -33.52
N GLU A 646 17.32 -16.52 -32.85
CA GLU A 646 18.36 -16.74 -31.85
C GLU A 646 17.84 -17.13 -30.46
N ASP A 647 16.68 -16.62 -30.04
CA ASP A 647 16.08 -16.93 -28.74
C ASP A 647 15.37 -18.29 -28.71
N LEU A 648 14.83 -18.72 -29.85
CA LEU A 648 14.19 -20.03 -30.00
C LEU A 648 15.20 -21.17 -30.10
N LYS A 649 16.40 -20.91 -30.66
CA LYS A 649 17.55 -21.82 -30.60
C LYS A 649 18.04 -22.04 -29.17
N LYS A 650 18.08 -20.99 -28.34
CA LYS A 650 18.49 -21.07 -26.92
C LYS A 650 17.47 -21.80 -26.02
N LYS A 651 16.19 -21.88 -26.42
CA LYS A 651 15.14 -22.55 -25.64
C LYS A 651 14.86 -24.01 -26.06
N GLY A 652 15.51 -24.53 -27.10
CA GLY A 652 15.41 -25.95 -27.50
C GLY A 652 14.07 -26.36 -28.12
N ILE A 653 13.26 -25.40 -28.58
CA ILE A 653 11.87 -25.65 -29.06
C ILE A 653 11.81 -25.93 -30.57
N VAL A 654 12.85 -25.61 -31.34
CA VAL A 654 12.86 -25.79 -32.80
C VAL A 654 13.87 -26.88 -33.22
N LYS A 655 13.36 -28.01 -33.73
CA LYS A 655 14.16 -28.97 -34.51
C LYS A 655 14.09 -28.59 -35.99
N LYS A 656 15.13 -27.89 -36.46
CA LYS A 656 15.44 -27.42 -37.83
C LYS A 656 14.74 -26.14 -38.33
N PRO A 657 15.48 -25.22 -39.00
CA PRO A 657 14.92 -24.03 -39.62
C PRO A 657 14.15 -24.41 -40.89
N TYR A 658 13.25 -23.52 -41.32
CA TYR A 658 12.73 -23.49 -42.69
C TYR A 658 13.88 -23.74 -43.69
N ASP A 659 13.72 -24.74 -44.55
CA ASP A 659 14.66 -24.98 -45.64
C ASP A 659 14.65 -23.74 -46.54
N LYS A 660 15.79 -23.03 -46.64
CA LYS A 660 15.99 -21.77 -47.37
C LYS A 660 15.68 -21.84 -48.89
N LYS A 661 15.10 -22.93 -49.38
CA LYS A 661 14.75 -23.16 -50.79
C LYS A 661 13.31 -22.76 -51.19
N ASN A 662 12.40 -22.51 -50.24
CA ASN A 662 10.99 -22.14 -50.53
C ASN A 662 10.59 -20.75 -49.96
N VAL A 663 11.35 -19.70 -50.27
CA VAL A 663 11.03 -18.31 -49.85
C VAL A 663 9.78 -17.75 -50.56
N SER A 664 9.29 -18.39 -51.62
CA SER A 664 8.12 -17.96 -52.39
C SER A 664 6.76 -18.10 -51.67
N ASN A 665 6.70 -18.87 -50.59
CA ASN A 665 5.45 -19.18 -49.85
C ASN A 665 5.31 -18.35 -48.54
N LEU A 666 6.13 -17.32 -48.34
CA LEU A 666 6.12 -16.50 -47.11
C LEU A 666 5.69 -15.06 -47.39
N ILE A 667 4.93 -14.48 -46.47
CA ILE A 667 4.64 -13.04 -46.41
C ILE A 667 5.56 -12.44 -45.34
N LYS A 668 6.47 -11.54 -45.75
CA LYS A 668 7.35 -10.84 -44.81
C LYS A 668 6.55 -9.76 -44.08
N ALA A 669 6.51 -9.82 -42.75
CA ALA A 669 5.88 -8.78 -41.93
C ALA A 669 6.67 -7.47 -42.05
N VAL A 670 5.95 -6.36 -42.18
CA VAL A 670 6.51 -5.01 -42.32
C VAL A 670 5.94 -4.08 -41.25
N PRO A 671 6.71 -3.11 -40.71
CA PRO A 671 6.15 -2.11 -39.83
C PRO A 671 5.05 -1.30 -40.53
N LEU A 672 3.84 -1.35 -39.98
CA LEU A 672 2.69 -0.59 -40.47
C LEU A 672 2.60 0.76 -39.76
N SER A 673 2.08 1.78 -40.45
CA SER A 673 1.92 3.12 -39.89
C SER A 673 0.87 3.19 -38.78
N GLN A 674 0.97 4.22 -37.92
CA GLN A 674 0.01 4.56 -36.88
C GLN A 674 -1.45 4.47 -37.37
N ASP A 675 -1.80 5.24 -38.41
CA ASP A 675 -3.15 5.30 -38.96
C ASP A 675 -3.64 3.94 -39.49
N THR A 676 -2.75 3.16 -40.10
CA THR A 676 -3.11 1.85 -40.67
C THR A 676 -3.44 0.86 -39.55
N CYS A 677 -2.58 0.80 -38.53
CA CYS A 677 -2.77 -0.06 -37.37
C CYS A 677 -4.05 0.28 -36.61
N GLN A 678 -4.33 1.57 -36.40
CA GLN A 678 -5.54 2.01 -35.74
C GLN A 678 -6.79 1.61 -36.52
N LYS A 679 -6.83 1.91 -37.83
CA LYS A 679 -7.96 1.51 -38.69
C LYS A 679 -8.23 0.01 -38.61
N LEU A 680 -7.20 -0.82 -38.73
CA LEU A 680 -7.34 -2.27 -38.63
C LEU A 680 -7.86 -2.71 -37.26
N ILE A 681 -7.26 -2.23 -36.17
CA ILE A 681 -7.68 -2.62 -34.82
C ILE A 681 -9.15 -2.23 -34.58
N PHE A 682 -9.55 -0.99 -34.85
CA PHE A 682 -10.92 -0.54 -34.61
C PHE A 682 -11.93 -1.22 -35.55
N GLN A 683 -11.56 -1.48 -36.81
CA GLN A 683 -12.40 -2.20 -37.76
C GLN A 683 -12.72 -3.63 -37.29
N PHE A 684 -11.72 -4.36 -36.79
CA PHE A 684 -11.90 -5.74 -36.35
C PHE A 684 -12.39 -5.88 -34.91
N LEU A 685 -12.12 -4.89 -34.05
CA LEU A 685 -12.68 -4.80 -32.71
C LEU A 685 -14.19 -4.54 -32.78
N ASN A 686 -14.63 -3.58 -33.60
CA ASN A 686 -16.03 -3.30 -33.91
C ASN A 686 -16.94 -3.17 -32.66
N ILE A 687 -16.46 -2.49 -31.62
CA ILE A 687 -17.23 -2.18 -30.40
C ILE A 687 -17.66 -0.72 -30.48
N GLU A 688 -18.86 -0.41 -30.01
CA GLU A 688 -19.32 0.97 -29.86
C GLU A 688 -18.59 1.59 -28.66
N ASN A 689 -17.74 2.60 -28.90
CA ASN A 689 -17.00 3.33 -27.85
C ASN A 689 -16.11 2.46 -26.93
N PRO A 690 -15.15 1.68 -27.48
CA PRO A 690 -14.29 0.82 -26.66
C PRO A 690 -13.37 1.64 -25.76
N ASN A 691 -13.20 1.20 -24.51
CA ASN A 691 -12.21 1.80 -23.62
C ASN A 691 -10.79 1.22 -23.87
N TYR A 692 -9.76 1.89 -23.34
CA TYR A 692 -8.37 1.50 -23.52
C TYR A 692 -8.08 0.05 -23.09
N TYR A 693 -8.60 -0.37 -21.93
CA TYR A 693 -8.34 -1.72 -21.39
C TYR A 693 -8.95 -2.82 -22.25
N GLN A 694 -10.11 -2.56 -22.86
CA GLN A 694 -10.73 -3.43 -23.85
C GLN A 694 -9.86 -3.54 -25.11
N ILE A 695 -9.36 -2.42 -25.64
CA ILE A 695 -8.45 -2.39 -26.80
C ILE A 695 -7.15 -3.14 -26.49
N GLU A 696 -6.52 -2.87 -25.34
CA GLU A 696 -5.27 -3.50 -24.95
C GLU A 696 -5.42 -5.01 -24.74
N SER A 697 -6.49 -5.43 -24.06
CA SER A 697 -6.80 -6.86 -23.84
C SER A 697 -7.04 -7.59 -25.15
N PHE A 698 -7.80 -6.98 -26.07
CA PHE A 698 -8.00 -7.50 -27.43
C PHE A 698 -6.66 -7.77 -28.12
N ILE A 699 -5.78 -6.77 -28.14
CA ILE A 699 -4.48 -6.85 -28.80
C ILE A 699 -3.59 -7.91 -28.14
N LYS A 700 -3.49 -7.95 -26.80
CA LYS A 700 -2.65 -8.91 -26.06
C LYS A 700 -3.10 -10.35 -26.31
N ILE A 701 -4.40 -10.63 -26.22
CA ILE A 701 -4.96 -11.98 -26.40
C ILE A 701 -4.74 -12.44 -27.85
N VAL A 702 -5.12 -11.62 -28.83
CA VAL A 702 -4.98 -11.96 -30.25
C VAL A 702 -3.50 -12.13 -30.61
N ALA A 703 -2.62 -11.20 -30.23
CA ALA A 703 -1.19 -11.32 -30.48
C ALA A 703 -0.58 -12.59 -29.89
N GLY A 704 -1.00 -12.96 -28.66
CA GLY A 704 -0.56 -14.19 -28.00
C GLY A 704 -0.87 -15.44 -28.82
N GLN A 705 -2.09 -15.55 -29.35
CA GLN A 705 -2.48 -16.69 -30.19
C GLN A 705 -1.82 -16.67 -31.57
N LEU A 706 -1.69 -15.50 -32.19
CA LEU A 706 -1.02 -15.36 -33.48
C LEU A 706 0.46 -15.75 -33.40
N LYS A 707 1.14 -15.44 -32.30
CA LYS A 707 2.51 -15.90 -32.04
C LYS A 707 2.61 -17.43 -31.97
N LEU A 708 1.59 -18.12 -31.47
CA LEU A 708 1.55 -19.60 -31.46
C LEU A 708 1.25 -20.15 -32.85
N LEU A 709 0.33 -19.52 -33.57
CA LEU A 709 -0.01 -19.87 -34.95
C LEU A 709 1.23 -19.81 -35.86
N THR A 710 2.01 -18.72 -35.78
CA THR A 710 3.28 -18.58 -36.54
C THR A 710 4.26 -19.73 -36.27
N ASN A 711 4.27 -20.27 -35.04
CA ASN A 711 5.20 -21.32 -34.64
C ASN A 711 4.61 -22.73 -34.76
N SER A 712 3.36 -22.87 -35.20
CA SER A 712 2.69 -24.16 -35.31
C SER A 712 3.08 -24.86 -36.60
N TRP A 713 3.76 -26.00 -36.49
CA TRP A 713 4.04 -26.85 -37.65
C TRP A 713 2.73 -27.39 -38.26
N TYR A 714 1.82 -27.89 -37.42
CA TYR A 714 0.56 -28.51 -37.84
C TYR A 714 -0.38 -27.56 -38.59
N LEU A 715 -0.36 -26.28 -38.22
CA LEU A 715 -1.21 -25.25 -38.83
C LEU A 715 -0.46 -24.43 -39.89
N SER A 716 0.78 -24.76 -40.24
CA SER A 716 1.49 -24.10 -41.34
C SER A 716 0.77 -24.29 -42.67
N ALA A 717 0.88 -23.31 -43.58
CA ALA A 717 0.19 -23.35 -44.87
C ALA A 717 0.60 -24.61 -45.67
N ASP A 718 1.89 -24.94 -45.66
CA ASP A 718 2.44 -26.11 -46.34
C ASP A 718 1.91 -27.44 -45.77
N GLN A 719 1.79 -27.56 -44.44
CA GLN A 719 1.26 -28.78 -43.82
C GLN A 719 -0.24 -28.95 -44.05
N LEU A 720 -1.02 -27.87 -43.95
CA LEU A 720 -2.45 -27.92 -44.25
C LEU A 720 -2.71 -28.27 -45.71
N ASP A 721 -1.92 -27.74 -46.64
CA ASP A 721 -2.00 -28.12 -48.05
C ASP A 721 -1.59 -29.59 -48.29
N TYR A 722 -0.55 -30.07 -47.59
CA TYR A 722 -0.15 -31.49 -47.63
C TYR A 722 -1.27 -32.42 -47.11
N VAL A 723 -1.85 -32.11 -45.94
CA VAL A 723 -2.95 -32.91 -45.36
C VAL A 723 -4.20 -32.81 -46.22
N PHE A 724 -4.50 -31.64 -46.80
CA PHE A 724 -5.57 -31.48 -47.78
C PHE A 724 -5.35 -32.37 -49.00
N LYS A 725 -4.13 -32.43 -49.55
CA LYS A 725 -3.81 -33.28 -50.70
C LYS A 725 -4.05 -34.76 -50.40
N LEU A 726 -3.78 -35.20 -49.18
CA LEU A 726 -4.00 -36.57 -48.69
C LEU A 726 -5.47 -36.89 -48.41
N THR A 727 -6.16 -36.02 -47.67
CA THR A 727 -7.50 -36.31 -47.11
C THR A 727 -8.64 -35.80 -47.99
N LYS A 728 -8.35 -34.85 -48.90
CA LYS A 728 -9.32 -34.14 -49.76
C LYS A 728 -10.41 -33.39 -48.99
N ILE A 729 -10.15 -33.04 -47.73
CA ILE A 729 -11.07 -32.35 -46.84
C ILE A 729 -11.14 -30.84 -47.18
N PRO A 730 -12.24 -30.30 -47.74
CA PRO A 730 -12.25 -28.96 -48.33
C PRO A 730 -11.97 -27.81 -47.35
N TYR A 731 -12.41 -27.93 -46.10
CA TYR A 731 -12.30 -26.86 -45.11
C TYR A 731 -10.87 -26.62 -44.60
N LEU A 732 -9.94 -27.57 -44.80
CA LEU A 732 -8.52 -27.38 -44.46
C LEU A 732 -7.88 -26.21 -45.22
N LYS A 733 -8.40 -25.87 -46.41
CA LYS A 733 -7.96 -24.70 -47.19
C LYS A 733 -8.32 -23.36 -46.57
N GLN A 734 -9.29 -23.33 -45.64
CA GLN A 734 -9.74 -22.10 -44.98
C GLN A 734 -9.45 -22.09 -43.49
N ALA A 735 -8.79 -23.14 -42.97
CA ALA A 735 -8.65 -23.38 -41.54
C ALA A 735 -7.95 -22.22 -40.79
N ARG A 736 -6.94 -21.58 -41.40
CA ARG A 736 -6.19 -20.50 -40.74
C ARG A 736 -7.01 -19.21 -40.66
N LYS A 737 -7.67 -18.82 -41.75
CA LYS A 737 -8.59 -17.69 -41.76
C LYS A 737 -9.76 -17.89 -40.80
N PHE A 738 -10.38 -19.07 -40.85
CA PHE A 738 -11.44 -19.44 -39.90
C PHE A 738 -10.96 -19.35 -38.45
N PHE A 739 -9.77 -19.84 -38.13
CA PHE A 739 -9.19 -19.75 -36.79
C PHE A 739 -9.03 -18.30 -36.32
N ILE A 740 -8.47 -17.42 -37.16
CA ILE A 740 -8.27 -16.01 -36.80
C ILE A 740 -9.60 -15.28 -36.67
N GLU A 741 -10.54 -15.44 -37.61
CA GLU A 741 -11.86 -14.81 -37.53
C GLU A 741 -12.62 -15.24 -36.27
N SER A 742 -12.55 -16.52 -35.93
CA SER A 742 -13.14 -17.08 -34.71
C SER A 742 -12.48 -16.51 -33.45
N LEU A 743 -11.15 -16.41 -33.44
CA LEU A 743 -10.39 -15.80 -32.36
C LEU A 743 -10.78 -14.35 -32.14
N LEU A 744 -10.93 -13.55 -33.20
CA LEU A 744 -11.34 -12.15 -33.11
C LEU A 744 -12.76 -12.04 -32.52
N LYS A 745 -13.70 -12.86 -32.99
CA LYS A 745 -15.09 -12.89 -32.51
C LYS A 745 -15.17 -13.28 -31.04
N ILE A 746 -14.47 -14.34 -30.62
CA ILE A 746 -14.41 -14.77 -29.22
C ILE A 746 -13.77 -13.69 -28.34
N THR A 747 -12.64 -13.12 -28.78
CA THR A 747 -11.93 -12.11 -27.99
C THR A 747 -12.76 -10.85 -27.80
N LYS A 748 -13.50 -10.43 -28.83
CA LYS A 748 -14.42 -9.28 -28.75
C LYS A 748 -15.52 -9.51 -27.71
N HIS A 749 -16.23 -10.64 -27.79
CA HIS A 749 -17.31 -10.91 -26.83
C HIS A 749 -16.75 -11.00 -25.39
N PHE A 750 -15.58 -11.60 -25.23
CA PHE A 750 -14.92 -11.78 -23.94
C PHE A 750 -14.53 -10.49 -23.20
N ILE A 751 -14.29 -9.40 -23.92
CA ILE A 751 -13.97 -8.09 -23.33
C ILE A 751 -15.22 -7.21 -23.13
N THR A 752 -16.38 -7.60 -23.66
CA THR A 752 -17.65 -6.85 -23.54
C THR A 752 -18.68 -7.50 -22.63
N SER A 753 -18.75 -8.83 -22.56
CA SER A 753 -19.89 -9.57 -22.01
C SER A 753 -20.11 -9.48 -20.50
N SER A 754 -19.11 -9.05 -19.73
CA SER A 754 -19.21 -8.91 -18.27
C SER A 754 -19.20 -7.45 -17.79
N TYR A 755 -18.70 -6.52 -18.60
CA TYR A 755 -18.45 -5.15 -18.17
C TYR A 755 -19.75 -4.38 -17.90
N ASP A 756 -20.69 -4.38 -18.85
CA ASP A 756 -21.92 -3.58 -18.77
C ASP A 756 -22.87 -4.05 -17.66
N ASP A 757 -23.02 -5.36 -17.48
CA ASP A 757 -23.93 -5.94 -16.48
C ASP A 757 -23.40 -5.73 -15.05
N ILE A 758 -22.09 -5.86 -14.85
CA ILE A 758 -21.46 -5.63 -13.54
C ILE A 758 -21.52 -4.14 -13.17
N ILE A 759 -21.28 -3.24 -14.13
CA ILE A 759 -21.41 -1.79 -13.88
C ILE A 759 -22.85 -1.43 -13.51
N LYS A 760 -23.86 -1.96 -14.20
CA LYS A 760 -25.26 -1.73 -13.82
C LYS A 760 -25.53 -2.20 -12.38
N GLY A 761 -25.09 -3.40 -12.01
CA GLY A 761 -25.25 -3.92 -10.65
C GLY A 761 -24.52 -3.07 -9.59
N GLN A 762 -23.30 -2.64 -9.89
CA GLN A 762 -22.51 -1.79 -9.02
C GLN A 762 -23.11 -0.38 -8.87
N ASN A 763 -23.64 0.21 -9.95
CA ASN A 763 -24.26 1.54 -9.94
C ASN A 763 -25.56 1.54 -9.14
N VAL A 764 -26.45 0.57 -9.38
CA VAL A 764 -27.70 0.41 -8.63
C VAL A 764 -27.42 0.27 -7.13
N THR A 765 -26.42 -0.56 -6.79
CA THR A 765 -25.97 -0.76 -5.41
C THR A 765 -25.41 0.53 -4.79
N TYR A 766 -24.60 1.27 -5.54
CA TYR A 766 -23.94 2.50 -5.06
C TYR A 766 -24.93 3.66 -4.87
N GLU A 767 -25.87 3.85 -5.81
CA GLU A 767 -26.89 4.90 -5.72
C GLU A 767 -27.85 4.67 -4.55
N GLN A 768 -28.21 3.42 -4.25
CA GLN A 768 -29.07 3.07 -3.11
C GLN A 768 -28.43 3.27 -1.73
N GLN A 769 -27.11 3.18 -1.66
CA GLN A 769 -26.36 3.58 -0.47
C GLN A 769 -26.41 5.09 -0.22
N GLN A 770 -26.83 5.90 -1.21
CA GLN A 770 -26.95 7.36 -1.10
C GLN A 770 -28.38 7.91 -1.12
N ASP A 771 -29.35 7.24 -1.76
CA ASP A 771 -30.78 7.62 -1.74
C ASP A 771 -31.73 6.43 -2.02
N GLU A 772 -32.90 6.42 -1.36
CA GLU A 772 -33.93 5.37 -1.44
C GLU A 772 -34.66 5.33 -2.81
N GLN A 773 -34.28 4.43 -3.73
CA GLN A 773 -35.11 4.08 -4.90
C GLN A 773 -35.13 2.56 -5.20
N THR A 774 -36.28 2.07 -5.66
CA THR A 774 -36.61 0.66 -5.98
C THR A 774 -36.03 0.15 -7.31
N ILE A 775 -35.74 -1.15 -7.37
CA ILE A 775 -35.04 -1.85 -8.47
C ILE A 775 -35.99 -2.50 -9.49
N SER A 776 -35.61 -2.40 -10.76
CA SER A 776 -35.94 -3.36 -11.82
C SER A 776 -34.87 -4.47 -11.90
N GLU A 777 -35.33 -5.72 -11.97
CA GLU A 777 -34.49 -6.92 -11.95
C GLU A 777 -33.36 -6.89 -12.98
N ILE A 778 -32.13 -7.10 -12.51
CA ILE A 778 -30.94 -7.24 -13.37
C ILE A 778 -30.94 -8.66 -13.93
N GLY A 779 -31.45 -8.82 -15.15
CA GLY A 779 -31.29 -10.04 -15.93
C GLY A 779 -29.82 -10.22 -16.30
N THR A 780 -29.21 -11.31 -15.83
CA THR A 780 -27.90 -11.76 -16.28
C THR A 780 -28.08 -12.89 -17.30
N CYS A 781 -27.26 -12.89 -18.36
CA CYS A 781 -27.31 -13.77 -19.53
C CYS A 781 -28.00 -15.14 -19.32
N GLU A 782 -29.11 -15.35 -20.04
CA GLU A 782 -29.89 -16.58 -20.08
C GLU A 782 -29.12 -17.73 -20.75
N LYS A 783 -29.39 -18.99 -20.35
CA LYS A 783 -29.05 -20.16 -21.18
C LYS A 783 -29.82 -20.01 -22.51
N ASN A 784 -29.13 -20.11 -23.65
CA ASN A 784 -29.58 -19.91 -25.04
C ASN A 784 -29.23 -18.54 -25.69
N THR A 785 -28.21 -17.84 -25.21
CA THR A 785 -27.67 -16.69 -25.96
C THR A 785 -26.92 -17.18 -27.21
N GLU A 786 -26.83 -16.31 -28.23
CA GLU A 786 -26.11 -16.58 -29.49
C GLU A 786 -24.66 -17.02 -29.22
N GLU A 787 -24.08 -16.72 -28.05
CA GLU A 787 -22.72 -17.08 -27.66
C GLU A 787 -22.56 -18.49 -27.11
N TYR A 788 -23.55 -19.02 -26.37
CA TYR A 788 -23.60 -20.46 -26.10
C TYR A 788 -23.73 -21.17 -27.46
N GLU A 789 -24.59 -20.69 -28.35
CA GLU A 789 -24.74 -21.27 -29.69
C GLU A 789 -23.54 -21.06 -30.60
N ILE A 790 -22.69 -20.03 -30.43
CA ILE A 790 -21.47 -19.78 -31.22
C ILE A 790 -20.26 -20.51 -30.65
N LEU A 791 -20.12 -20.65 -29.33
CA LEU A 791 -19.16 -21.59 -28.73
C LEU A 791 -19.57 -23.01 -29.09
N GLU A 792 -20.85 -23.35 -28.92
CA GLU A 792 -21.42 -24.59 -29.39
C GLU A 792 -21.33 -24.70 -30.91
N ALA A 793 -21.34 -23.64 -31.74
CA ALA A 793 -21.17 -23.69 -33.21
C ALA A 793 -19.71 -23.67 -33.67
N LEU A 794 -18.76 -23.18 -32.86
CA LEU A 794 -17.33 -23.40 -33.07
C LEU A 794 -16.98 -24.85 -32.73
N PHE A 795 -17.61 -25.38 -31.67
CA PHE A 795 -17.60 -26.80 -31.33
C PHE A 795 -18.46 -27.68 -32.28
N ASN A 796 -19.54 -27.15 -32.85
CA ASN A 796 -20.49 -27.82 -33.77
C ASN A 796 -20.25 -27.44 -35.24
N SER A 797 -19.17 -26.72 -35.57
CA SER A 797 -18.80 -26.45 -36.97
C SER A 797 -18.40 -27.74 -37.70
N ASP A 798 -18.22 -28.83 -36.94
CA ASP A 798 -18.11 -30.21 -37.40
C ASP A 798 -19.46 -30.95 -37.60
N LYS A 799 -20.61 -30.31 -37.38
CA LYS A 799 -21.92 -30.92 -37.69
C LYS A 799 -22.31 -30.69 -39.14
N ARG A 800 -21.56 -31.28 -40.07
CA ARG A 800 -22.09 -31.84 -41.32
C ARG A 800 -21.10 -32.83 -41.94
N LYS A 801 -21.16 -34.06 -41.40
CA LYS A 801 -20.58 -35.32 -41.92
C LYS A 801 -19.06 -35.48 -41.80
N ILE A 802 -18.57 -35.70 -40.58
CA ILE A 802 -17.56 -36.75 -40.33
C ILE A 802 -18.05 -37.59 -39.15
N THR A 803 -18.25 -38.87 -39.43
CA THR A 803 -18.61 -39.91 -38.47
C THR A 803 -17.54 -40.02 -37.38
N ASN A 804 -17.98 -39.99 -36.12
CA ASN A 804 -17.30 -40.45 -34.90
C ASN A 804 -15.88 -39.90 -34.66
N ASN A 805 -15.76 -38.81 -33.89
CA ASN A 805 -14.75 -38.58 -32.84
C ASN A 805 -14.59 -37.09 -32.46
N ILE A 806 -15.65 -36.44 -31.96
CA ILE A 806 -15.51 -35.25 -31.11
C ILE A 806 -16.20 -35.57 -29.78
N PRO A 807 -15.58 -35.30 -28.62
CA PRO A 807 -16.09 -35.78 -27.34
C PRO A 807 -17.37 -35.03 -26.95
N ASP A 808 -18.48 -35.75 -26.80
CA ASP A 808 -19.66 -35.24 -26.10
C ASP A 808 -19.30 -35.12 -24.62
N TYR A 809 -19.04 -33.90 -24.13
CA TYR A 809 -18.59 -33.65 -22.76
C TYR A 809 -19.58 -34.15 -21.70
N LYS A 810 -20.88 -34.27 -22.05
CA LYS A 810 -21.91 -34.86 -21.17
C LYS A 810 -21.80 -36.38 -21.07
N LYS A 811 -21.07 -37.03 -21.99
CA LYS A 811 -20.81 -38.48 -22.05
C LYS A 811 -19.32 -38.84 -21.98
N MET A 812 -18.46 -37.87 -21.74
CA MET A 812 -17.01 -38.07 -21.72
C MET A 812 -16.61 -38.85 -20.48
N THR A 813 -15.79 -39.88 -20.66
CA THR A 813 -15.19 -40.55 -19.51
C THR A 813 -14.22 -39.59 -18.81
N PRO A 814 -14.01 -39.71 -17.49
CA PRO A 814 -13.02 -38.92 -16.76
C PRO A 814 -11.62 -38.94 -17.41
N GLU A 815 -11.24 -40.08 -18.01
CA GLU A 815 -9.99 -40.25 -18.76
C GLU A 815 -9.94 -39.45 -20.05
N GLY A 816 -11.02 -39.48 -20.85
CA GLY A 816 -11.13 -38.68 -22.07
C GLY A 816 -11.00 -37.19 -21.75
N PHE A 817 -11.66 -36.75 -20.69
CA PHE A 817 -11.60 -35.37 -20.21
C PHE A 817 -10.18 -34.95 -19.79
N LEU A 818 -9.49 -35.78 -19.00
CA LEU A 818 -8.10 -35.53 -18.60
C LEU A 818 -7.15 -35.46 -19.81
N MET A 819 -7.43 -36.24 -20.86
CA MET A 819 -6.65 -36.23 -22.09
C MET A 819 -6.78 -34.88 -22.84
N GLU A 820 -7.97 -34.27 -22.83
CA GLU A 820 -8.18 -32.92 -23.38
C GLU A 820 -7.56 -31.83 -22.51
N ILE A 821 -7.66 -31.92 -21.19
CA ILE A 821 -6.93 -31.00 -20.28
C ILE A 821 -5.43 -31.03 -20.56
N ARG A 822 -4.84 -32.23 -20.70
CA ARG A 822 -3.42 -32.38 -21.00
C ARG A 822 -3.02 -31.64 -22.28
N LYS A 823 -3.84 -31.76 -23.33
CA LYS A 823 -3.60 -31.09 -24.62
C LYS A 823 -3.71 -29.57 -24.50
N ILE A 824 -4.84 -29.06 -24.01
CA ILE A 824 -5.15 -27.61 -24.02
C ILE A 824 -4.22 -26.83 -23.08
N LEU A 825 -3.84 -27.45 -21.97
CA LEU A 825 -2.91 -26.88 -21.01
C LEU A 825 -1.44 -27.20 -21.32
N ASN A 826 -1.11 -27.91 -22.40
CA ASN A 826 0.25 -28.33 -22.73
C ASN A 826 0.96 -28.98 -21.52
N LEU A 827 0.29 -29.93 -20.87
CA LEU A 827 0.84 -30.65 -19.70
C LEU A 827 1.68 -31.83 -20.17
N TYR A 828 2.71 -32.15 -19.39
CA TYR A 828 3.58 -33.30 -19.64
C TYR A 828 3.25 -34.50 -18.75
N ASN A 829 2.33 -34.35 -17.80
CA ASN A 829 1.98 -35.40 -16.85
C ASN A 829 1.39 -36.63 -17.55
N LYS A 830 1.69 -37.81 -17.00
CA LYS A 830 0.94 -39.04 -17.28
C LYS A 830 -0.48 -38.94 -16.72
N LEU A 831 -1.44 -39.54 -17.41
CA LEU A 831 -2.82 -39.66 -16.92
C LEU A 831 -2.87 -40.55 -15.67
N ASP A 832 -2.20 -41.70 -15.73
CA ASP A 832 -2.02 -42.71 -14.68
C ASP A 832 -0.75 -43.56 -14.95
N GLU A 833 -0.54 -44.62 -14.16
CA GLU A 833 0.60 -45.54 -14.29
C GLU A 833 0.72 -46.17 -15.69
N ASN A 834 -0.40 -46.37 -16.38
CA ASN A 834 -0.50 -47.09 -17.65
C ASN A 834 -0.39 -46.19 -18.88
N ASP A 835 -0.33 -44.86 -18.72
CA ASP A 835 -0.23 -43.91 -19.83
C ASP A 835 1.20 -43.85 -20.42
N PRO A 836 1.40 -44.24 -21.70
CA PRO A 836 2.71 -44.24 -22.32
C PRO A 836 3.11 -42.86 -22.89
N PHE A 837 2.19 -41.89 -22.94
CA PHE A 837 2.40 -40.61 -23.64
C PHE A 837 2.81 -39.44 -22.73
N GLY A 838 2.79 -39.61 -21.41
CA GLY A 838 3.25 -38.62 -20.44
C GLY A 838 4.67 -38.87 -19.91
N SER A 839 5.26 -37.85 -19.30
CA SER A 839 6.55 -37.91 -18.59
C SER A 839 6.34 -37.99 -17.07
N GLN A 840 7.23 -38.68 -16.38
CA GLN A 840 7.31 -38.68 -14.91
C GLN A 840 8.15 -37.52 -14.36
N VAL A 841 8.94 -36.85 -15.21
CA VAL A 841 9.79 -35.73 -14.80
C VAL A 841 9.68 -34.59 -15.82
N TYR A 842 9.54 -33.36 -15.35
CA TYR A 842 9.60 -32.17 -16.19
C TYR A 842 10.35 -31.05 -15.46
N LYS A 843 11.35 -30.47 -16.13
CA LYS A 843 12.25 -29.45 -15.57
C LYS A 843 12.88 -29.83 -14.21
N GLY A 844 13.20 -31.11 -14.01
CA GLY A 844 13.81 -31.60 -12.77
C GLY A 844 12.84 -31.81 -11.60
N LYS A 845 11.53 -31.61 -11.81
CA LYS A 845 10.49 -31.94 -10.82
C LYS A 845 9.77 -33.23 -11.20
N GLU A 846 9.48 -34.05 -10.20
CA GLU A 846 8.64 -35.24 -10.36
C GLU A 846 7.18 -34.82 -10.58
N LEU A 847 6.55 -35.38 -11.61
CA LEU A 847 5.19 -35.07 -12.01
C LEU A 847 4.23 -36.12 -11.46
N LYS A 848 3.23 -35.67 -10.70
CA LYS A 848 2.10 -36.51 -10.27
C LYS A 848 1.20 -36.89 -11.46
N TYR A 849 0.49 -38.01 -11.33
CA TYR A 849 -0.51 -38.40 -12.32
C TYR A 849 -1.66 -37.39 -12.36
N LEU A 850 -2.21 -37.13 -13.55
CA LEU A 850 -3.34 -36.20 -13.69
C LEU A 850 -4.56 -36.67 -12.91
N LYS A 851 -4.84 -37.98 -12.87
CA LYS A 851 -5.91 -38.56 -12.04
C LYS A 851 -5.74 -38.20 -10.56
N ASP A 852 -4.52 -38.24 -10.03
CA ASP A 852 -4.26 -37.90 -8.62
C ASP A 852 -4.37 -36.39 -8.35
N ILE A 853 -3.97 -35.57 -9.32
CA ILE A 853 -4.06 -34.11 -9.20
C ILE A 853 -5.53 -33.66 -9.15
N VAL A 854 -6.37 -34.25 -10.01
CA VAL A 854 -7.76 -33.84 -10.15
C VAL A 854 -8.75 -34.62 -9.30
N GLY A 855 -8.32 -35.71 -8.66
CA GLY A 855 -9.14 -36.80 -8.11
C GLY A 855 -10.56 -36.44 -7.67
N ASN A 856 -10.70 -35.51 -6.72
CA ASN A 856 -11.99 -35.18 -6.10
C ASN A 856 -12.69 -33.95 -6.70
N TYR A 857 -12.14 -33.35 -7.75
CA TYR A 857 -12.74 -32.17 -8.37
C TYR A 857 -13.85 -32.52 -9.34
N VAL A 858 -15.01 -31.87 -9.17
CA VAL A 858 -16.13 -31.99 -10.10
C VAL A 858 -15.88 -31.10 -11.31
N PHE A 859 -15.57 -31.72 -12.44
CA PHE A 859 -15.53 -31.02 -13.72
C PHE A 859 -16.92 -30.92 -14.32
N THR A 860 -17.31 -29.69 -14.62
CA THR A 860 -18.46 -29.34 -15.44
C THR A 860 -17.96 -28.73 -16.74
N GLU A 861 -18.80 -28.70 -17.78
CA GLU A 861 -18.50 -28.02 -19.04
C GLU A 861 -18.11 -26.55 -18.79
N ASP A 862 -18.86 -25.89 -17.90
CA ASP A 862 -18.61 -24.52 -17.48
C ASP A 862 -17.26 -24.34 -16.76
N ASN A 863 -16.92 -25.19 -15.79
CA ASN A 863 -15.62 -25.15 -15.11
C ASN A 863 -14.45 -25.36 -16.08
N PHE A 864 -14.63 -26.23 -17.09
CA PHE A 864 -13.61 -26.49 -18.11
C PHE A 864 -13.38 -25.26 -18.99
N VAL A 865 -14.44 -24.61 -19.46
CA VAL A 865 -14.32 -23.36 -20.23
C VAL A 865 -13.64 -22.28 -19.40
N LYS A 866 -14.08 -22.06 -18.15
CA LYS A 866 -13.47 -21.10 -17.22
C LYS A 866 -11.98 -21.37 -17.01
N LEU A 867 -11.59 -22.64 -16.85
CA LEU A 867 -10.20 -23.05 -16.71
C LEU A 867 -9.35 -22.62 -17.91
N ILE A 868 -9.85 -22.85 -19.12
CA ILE A 868 -9.17 -22.50 -20.37
C ILE A 868 -9.01 -20.99 -20.46
N LEU A 869 -10.08 -20.23 -20.20
CA LEU A 869 -10.09 -18.77 -20.26
C LEU A 869 -9.08 -18.15 -19.30
N ILE A 870 -9.06 -18.61 -18.05
CA ILE A 870 -8.08 -18.18 -17.05
C ILE A 870 -6.66 -18.50 -17.52
N SER A 871 -6.43 -19.71 -18.03
CA SER A 871 -5.10 -20.09 -18.53
C SER A 871 -4.65 -19.26 -19.73
N LEU A 872 -5.57 -18.83 -20.61
CA LEU A 872 -5.27 -17.98 -21.76
C LEU A 872 -4.90 -16.56 -21.32
N ARG A 873 -5.67 -15.96 -20.40
CA ARG A 873 -5.38 -14.63 -19.84
C ARG A 873 -4.01 -14.60 -19.16
N LEU A 874 -3.72 -15.58 -18.31
CA LEU A 874 -2.44 -15.69 -17.61
C LEU A 874 -1.26 -15.83 -18.57
N ARG A 875 -1.41 -16.58 -19.67
CA ARG A 875 -0.36 -16.70 -20.71
C ARG A 875 -0.16 -15.40 -21.51
N ALA A 876 -1.20 -14.58 -21.62
CA ALA A 876 -1.19 -13.34 -22.38
C ALA A 876 -0.87 -12.10 -21.53
N ASP A 877 -0.52 -12.28 -20.25
CA ASP A 877 -0.31 -11.21 -19.27
C ASP A 877 -1.51 -10.27 -19.16
N VAL A 878 -2.71 -10.85 -19.25
CA VAL A 878 -3.98 -10.15 -19.03
C VAL A 878 -4.45 -10.42 -17.60
N PRO A 879 -4.77 -9.37 -16.82
CA PRO A 879 -5.31 -9.51 -15.46
C PRO A 879 -6.53 -10.44 -15.39
N VAL A 880 -6.64 -11.18 -14.29
CA VAL A 880 -7.75 -12.10 -14.03
C VAL A 880 -8.41 -11.72 -12.71
N VAL A 881 -9.68 -11.30 -12.78
CA VAL A 881 -10.53 -11.04 -11.62
C VAL A 881 -11.75 -11.96 -11.70
N LEU A 882 -11.99 -12.77 -10.68
CA LEU A 882 -13.09 -13.75 -10.65
C LEU A 882 -14.20 -13.25 -9.73
N MET A 883 -15.35 -12.86 -10.27
CA MET A 883 -16.52 -12.47 -9.47
C MET A 883 -17.47 -13.65 -9.33
N GLY A 884 -18.04 -13.86 -8.14
CA GLY A 884 -19.11 -14.84 -7.98
C GLY A 884 -19.43 -15.13 -6.52
N GLU A 885 -20.50 -15.86 -6.24
CA GLU A 885 -20.92 -16.20 -4.88
C GLU A 885 -19.87 -17.01 -4.10
N THR A 886 -19.97 -16.97 -2.77
CA THR A 886 -19.22 -17.90 -1.92
C THR A 886 -19.63 -19.33 -2.25
N GLY A 887 -18.65 -20.23 -2.43
CA GLY A 887 -18.93 -21.61 -2.83
C GLY A 887 -19.05 -21.85 -4.35
N ALA A 888 -18.96 -20.83 -5.20
CA ALA A 888 -18.97 -20.99 -6.67
C ALA A 888 -17.72 -21.69 -7.26
N GLY A 889 -16.78 -22.13 -6.43
CA GLY A 889 -15.61 -22.91 -6.87
C GLY A 889 -14.41 -22.10 -7.39
N LYS A 890 -14.41 -20.76 -7.28
CA LYS A 890 -13.31 -19.86 -7.70
C LYS A 890 -11.93 -20.32 -7.20
N THR A 891 -11.77 -20.38 -5.88
CA THR A 891 -10.52 -20.75 -5.21
C THR A 891 -10.10 -22.18 -5.53
N SER A 892 -11.05 -23.12 -5.60
CA SER A 892 -10.79 -24.52 -5.95
C SER A 892 -10.28 -24.67 -7.38
N LEU A 893 -10.87 -23.94 -8.35
CA LEU A 893 -10.46 -23.96 -9.74
C LEU A 893 -9.02 -23.43 -9.90
N ILE A 894 -8.68 -22.31 -9.26
CA ILE A 894 -7.31 -21.75 -9.31
C ILE A 894 -6.29 -22.70 -8.69
N LYS A 895 -6.61 -23.30 -7.52
CA LYS A 895 -5.74 -24.29 -6.88
C LYS A 895 -5.46 -25.48 -7.79
N ILE A 896 -6.46 -25.97 -8.51
CA ILE A 896 -6.30 -27.09 -9.44
C ILE A 896 -5.50 -26.70 -10.66
N LEU A 897 -5.78 -25.54 -11.24
CA LEU A 897 -5.03 -25.04 -12.39
C LEU A 897 -3.53 -24.88 -12.06
N ALA A 898 -3.20 -24.34 -10.89
CA ALA A 898 -1.82 -24.22 -10.41
C ALA A 898 -1.15 -25.59 -10.22
N LYS A 899 -1.84 -26.56 -9.60
CA LYS A 899 -1.35 -27.94 -9.45
C LYS A 899 -1.10 -28.62 -10.80
N LEU A 900 -2.05 -28.49 -11.75
CA LEU A 900 -1.91 -29.03 -13.10
C LEU A 900 -0.69 -28.45 -13.82
N LYS A 901 -0.43 -27.15 -13.65
CA LYS A 901 0.72 -26.46 -14.25
C LYS A 901 2.03 -26.62 -13.49
N CYS A 902 2.02 -27.26 -12.32
CA CYS A 902 3.16 -27.35 -11.40
C CYS A 902 3.73 -25.96 -11.03
N ILE A 903 2.83 -25.00 -10.81
CA ILE A 903 3.17 -23.62 -10.41
C ILE A 903 2.91 -23.45 -8.92
N THR A 904 3.82 -22.77 -8.24
CA THR A 904 3.66 -22.41 -6.82
C THR A 904 2.57 -21.36 -6.69
N LEU A 905 1.56 -21.65 -5.86
CA LEU A 905 0.42 -20.76 -5.61
C LEU A 905 0.44 -20.30 -4.15
N HIS A 906 0.45 -18.98 -3.93
CA HIS A 906 0.18 -18.38 -2.63
C HIS A 906 -1.21 -17.75 -2.64
N VAL A 907 -1.95 -17.93 -1.55
CA VAL A 907 -3.29 -17.36 -1.39
C VAL A 907 -3.26 -16.35 -0.24
N LYS A 908 -3.77 -15.14 -0.47
CA LYS A 908 -3.99 -14.13 0.55
C LYS A 908 -5.48 -13.78 0.55
N ASN A 909 -6.16 -14.11 1.63
CA ASN A 909 -7.56 -13.71 1.81
C ASN A 909 -7.59 -12.25 2.25
N ILE A 910 -8.40 -11.44 1.57
CA ILE A 910 -8.61 -10.03 1.89
C ILE A 910 -9.87 -9.90 2.75
N HIS A 911 -9.81 -9.02 3.75
CA HIS A 911 -10.94 -8.71 4.63
C HIS A 911 -10.91 -7.24 5.05
N ALA A 912 -12.00 -6.75 5.66
CA ALA A 912 -12.14 -5.35 6.06
C ALA A 912 -11.05 -4.83 7.02
N GLY A 913 -10.47 -5.69 7.86
CA GLY A 913 -9.36 -5.35 8.76
C GLY A 913 -7.96 -5.42 8.15
N ILE A 914 -7.81 -5.60 6.83
CA ILE A 914 -6.50 -5.57 6.18
C ILE A 914 -6.06 -4.13 6.02
N GLU A 915 -4.84 -3.85 6.45
CA GLU A 915 -4.16 -2.58 6.22
C GLU A 915 -3.13 -2.70 5.08
N GLU A 916 -2.69 -1.56 4.54
CA GLU A 916 -1.70 -1.53 3.45
C GLU A 916 -0.41 -2.27 3.82
N ASN A 917 0.03 -2.11 5.07
CA ASN A 917 1.22 -2.77 5.59
C ASN A 917 1.11 -4.30 5.58
N ASP A 918 -0.09 -4.88 5.76
CA ASP A 918 -0.28 -6.32 5.70
C ASP A 918 -0.05 -6.88 4.28
N ILE A 919 -0.44 -6.12 3.25
CA ILE A 919 -0.22 -6.47 1.85
C ILE A 919 1.26 -6.32 1.52
N ILE A 920 1.89 -5.19 1.91
CA ILE A 920 3.31 -4.93 1.68
C ILE A 920 4.17 -6.00 2.37
N GLN A 921 3.87 -6.33 3.63
CA GLN A 921 4.57 -7.35 4.39
C GLN A 921 4.43 -8.72 3.72
N PHE A 922 3.21 -9.08 3.26
CA PHE A 922 3.00 -10.31 2.49
C PHE A 922 3.88 -10.37 1.22
N LEU A 923 3.98 -9.27 0.47
CA LEU A 923 4.84 -9.22 -0.73
C LEU A 923 6.34 -9.31 -0.38
N ASN A 924 6.76 -8.73 0.75
CA ASN A 924 8.13 -8.80 1.26
C ASN A 924 8.49 -10.21 1.75
N ASP A 925 7.64 -10.84 2.58
CA ASP A 925 7.83 -12.18 3.12
C ASP A 925 8.00 -13.21 2.00
N MET A 926 7.30 -12.99 0.88
CA MET A 926 7.35 -13.84 -0.31
C MET A 926 8.47 -13.43 -1.30
N ASN A 927 9.28 -12.41 -0.99
CA ASN A 927 10.38 -11.89 -1.81
C ASN A 927 9.99 -11.55 -3.26
N LEU A 928 8.87 -10.84 -3.41
CA LEU A 928 8.24 -10.57 -4.70
C LEU A 928 8.75 -9.32 -5.41
N PHE A 929 9.44 -8.40 -4.72
CA PHE A 929 9.98 -7.17 -5.29
C PHE A 929 11.26 -7.41 -6.13
N GLU A 930 11.50 -6.55 -7.12
CA GLU A 930 12.72 -6.59 -7.93
C GLU A 930 13.95 -6.10 -7.11
N ASN A 931 15.02 -6.89 -7.09
CA ASN A 931 16.29 -6.51 -6.48
C ASN A 931 17.18 -5.77 -7.50
N ASN A 932 17.45 -4.48 -7.26
CA ASN A 932 18.27 -3.65 -8.15
C ASN A 932 19.73 -4.15 -8.32
N ASN A 933 20.23 -5.00 -7.41
CA ASN A 933 21.62 -5.46 -7.36
C ASN A 933 21.90 -6.74 -8.18
N GLU A 934 20.89 -7.37 -8.79
CA GLU A 934 21.04 -8.65 -9.49
C GLU A 934 21.09 -8.56 -11.03
N LYS A 935 21.22 -7.36 -11.60
CA LYS A 935 21.32 -7.16 -13.06
C LYS A 935 22.58 -7.74 -13.73
N GLY A 936 23.40 -8.55 -13.04
CA GLY A 936 24.69 -9.04 -13.55
C GLY A 936 25.13 -10.46 -13.17
N LYS A 937 24.35 -11.25 -12.41
CA LYS A 937 24.68 -12.67 -12.14
C LYS A 937 23.77 -13.57 -12.98
N GLY A 938 24.36 -14.59 -13.61
CA GLY A 938 23.72 -15.39 -14.66
C GLY A 938 22.29 -15.83 -14.32
N LYS A 939 21.37 -15.64 -15.29
CA LYS A 939 19.96 -16.04 -15.23
C LYS A 939 19.81 -17.54 -14.92
N GLY A 940 19.79 -17.90 -13.64
CA GLY A 940 18.98 -19.02 -13.21
C GLY A 940 17.54 -18.71 -13.66
N LYS A 941 16.87 -19.64 -14.33
CA LYS A 941 15.47 -19.43 -14.72
C LYS A 941 14.64 -19.37 -13.43
N GLU A 942 14.34 -18.17 -12.93
CA GLU A 942 13.35 -18.00 -11.88
C GLU A 942 12.04 -18.66 -12.33
N GLU A 943 11.47 -19.48 -11.44
CA GLU A 943 10.22 -20.19 -11.71
C GLU A 943 9.04 -19.22 -11.61
N GLU A 944 8.01 -19.46 -12.42
CA GLU A 944 6.76 -18.69 -12.37
C GLU A 944 6.02 -18.96 -11.06
N VAL A 945 5.50 -17.91 -10.43
CA VAL A 945 4.76 -17.98 -9.16
C VAL A 945 3.41 -17.28 -9.32
N TRP A 946 2.35 -17.87 -8.80
CA TRP A 946 1.01 -17.28 -8.80
C TRP A 946 0.61 -16.79 -7.42
N ILE A 947 0.03 -15.60 -7.37
CA ILE A 947 -0.56 -15.00 -6.17
C ILE A 947 -2.06 -14.87 -6.39
N PHE A 948 -2.85 -15.47 -5.52
CA PHE A 948 -4.31 -15.37 -5.53
C PHE A 948 -4.80 -14.50 -4.37
N LEU A 949 -5.36 -13.34 -4.70
CA LEU A 949 -5.98 -12.41 -3.77
C LEU A 949 -7.48 -12.71 -3.71
N ASP A 950 -7.94 -13.35 -2.63
CA ASP A 950 -9.34 -13.73 -2.49
C ASP A 950 -10.13 -12.59 -1.82
N GLU A 951 -11.38 -12.38 -2.23
CA GLU A 951 -12.30 -11.37 -1.68
C GLU A 951 -11.79 -9.91 -1.68
N ILE A 952 -11.13 -9.48 -2.77
CA ILE A 952 -10.44 -8.18 -2.85
C ILE A 952 -11.34 -6.96 -2.57
N ASN A 953 -12.63 -7.06 -2.87
CA ASN A 953 -13.58 -5.96 -2.69
C ASN A 953 -14.16 -5.87 -1.28
N THR A 954 -13.66 -6.62 -0.30
CA THR A 954 -14.05 -6.49 1.11
C THR A 954 -13.22 -5.45 1.88
N CYS A 955 -12.16 -4.93 1.27
CA CYS A 955 -11.31 -3.88 1.84
C CYS A 955 -11.39 -2.58 1.04
N ASN A 956 -10.94 -1.48 1.65
CA ASN A 956 -10.87 -0.15 1.05
C ASN A 956 -9.56 0.13 0.29
N LEU A 957 -8.72 -0.89 0.05
CA LEU A 957 -7.40 -0.79 -0.59
C LEU A 957 -7.44 -1.15 -2.08
N LEU A 958 -8.55 -0.88 -2.74
CA LEU A 958 -8.78 -1.28 -4.13
C LEU A 958 -7.88 -0.52 -5.12
N GLY A 959 -7.41 0.68 -4.78
CA GLY A 959 -6.40 1.40 -5.56
C GLY A 959 -5.05 0.66 -5.56
N LEU A 960 -4.58 0.24 -4.38
CA LEU A 960 -3.35 -0.53 -4.23
C LEU A 960 -3.45 -1.91 -4.92
N ILE A 961 -4.59 -2.59 -4.80
CA ILE A 961 -4.82 -3.86 -5.50
C ILE A 961 -4.84 -3.65 -7.02
N THR A 962 -5.43 -2.54 -7.49
CA THR A 962 -5.41 -2.16 -8.91
C THR A 962 -3.98 -1.90 -9.40
N GLU A 963 -3.15 -1.20 -8.62
CA GLU A 963 -1.74 -0.99 -8.92
C GLU A 963 -1.00 -2.32 -9.09
N ILE A 964 -1.15 -3.22 -8.11
CA ILE A 964 -0.52 -4.55 -8.12
C ILE A 964 -0.95 -5.35 -9.34
N MET A 965 -2.26 -5.34 -9.65
CA MET A 965 -2.84 -6.13 -10.72
C MET A 965 -2.54 -5.61 -12.12
N LEU A 966 -2.56 -4.29 -12.32
CA LEU A 966 -2.46 -3.65 -13.64
C LEU A 966 -1.08 -3.09 -13.95
N LYS A 967 -0.41 -2.49 -12.96
CA LYS A 967 0.90 -1.82 -13.15
C LYS A 967 2.08 -2.68 -12.66
N HIS A 968 1.82 -3.83 -12.03
CA HIS A 968 2.83 -4.77 -11.53
C HIS A 968 3.80 -4.10 -10.55
N SER A 969 3.28 -3.19 -9.72
CA SER A 969 3.98 -2.46 -8.69
C SER A 969 3.15 -2.36 -7.40
N CYS A 970 3.81 -2.05 -6.29
CA CYS A 970 3.15 -1.74 -5.03
C CYS A 970 3.80 -0.49 -4.43
N LYS A 971 3.02 0.59 -4.25
CA LYS A 971 3.50 1.91 -3.81
C LYS A 971 4.70 2.40 -4.66
N GLY A 972 4.64 2.16 -5.96
CA GLY A 972 5.68 2.51 -6.93
C GLY A 972 6.90 1.58 -6.99
N LYS A 973 7.02 0.57 -6.11
CA LYS A 973 8.07 -0.45 -6.18
C LYS A 973 7.68 -1.56 -7.14
N LYS A 974 8.56 -1.89 -8.10
CA LYS A 974 8.30 -2.93 -9.11
C LYS A 974 8.32 -4.35 -8.53
N ILE A 975 7.39 -5.17 -8.99
CA ILE A 975 7.25 -6.58 -8.66
C ILE A 975 7.86 -7.43 -9.79
N LYS A 976 8.54 -8.53 -9.46
CA LYS A 976 9.23 -9.41 -10.44
C LYS A 976 8.28 -9.90 -11.53
N SER A 977 8.66 -9.74 -12.80
CA SER A 977 7.85 -10.15 -13.98
C SER A 977 7.45 -11.64 -14.05
N THR A 978 8.09 -12.52 -13.27
CA THR A 978 7.76 -13.96 -13.15
C THR A 978 6.52 -14.25 -12.31
N ILE A 979 6.00 -13.24 -11.61
CA ILE A 979 4.82 -13.37 -10.76
C ILE A 979 3.57 -13.10 -11.59
N LYS A 980 2.49 -13.85 -11.35
CA LYS A 980 1.16 -13.57 -11.90
C LYS A 980 0.16 -13.41 -10.77
N PHE A 981 -0.57 -12.31 -10.79
CA PHE A 981 -1.65 -12.06 -9.85
C PHE A 981 -2.99 -12.51 -10.43
N ILE A 982 -3.82 -13.08 -9.57
CA ILE A 982 -5.20 -13.46 -9.83
C ILE A 982 -6.01 -12.91 -8.66
N ALA A 983 -7.13 -12.27 -8.91
CA ALA A 983 -8.02 -11.79 -7.86
C ALA A 983 -9.38 -12.49 -7.91
N ALA A 984 -10.07 -12.53 -6.78
CA ALA A 984 -11.48 -12.86 -6.71
C ALA A 984 -12.23 -11.82 -5.89
N CYS A 985 -13.50 -11.59 -6.22
CA CYS A 985 -14.36 -10.62 -5.57
C CYS A 985 -15.77 -11.18 -5.38
N ASN A 986 -16.47 -10.62 -4.39
CA ASN A 986 -17.86 -10.94 -4.11
C ASN A 986 -18.80 -10.11 -5.00
N PRO A 987 -19.99 -10.63 -5.36
CA PRO A 987 -20.94 -9.90 -6.19
C PRO A 987 -21.64 -8.79 -5.40
N TYR A 988 -22.15 -7.78 -6.12
CA TYR A 988 -22.94 -6.69 -5.57
C TYR A 988 -24.41 -7.11 -5.49
N ARG A 989 -24.83 -7.65 -4.34
CA ARG A 989 -26.20 -8.15 -4.12
C ARG A 989 -26.82 -7.53 -2.89
N LEU A 990 -28.06 -7.06 -3.03
CA LEU A 990 -28.82 -6.48 -1.93
C LEU A 990 -29.43 -7.54 -1.04
N ASP A 991 -29.48 -7.21 0.25
CA ASP A 991 -30.16 -8.01 1.24
C ASP A 991 -31.64 -7.64 1.26
N THR A 992 -32.46 -8.46 0.60
CA THR A 992 -33.92 -8.31 0.55
C THR A 992 -34.62 -9.06 1.68
N GLY A 993 -33.89 -9.65 2.63
CA GLY A 993 -34.46 -10.33 3.79
C GLY A 993 -35.04 -9.36 4.83
N GLU A 994 -36.09 -9.79 5.55
CA GLU A 994 -36.56 -9.07 6.73
C GLU A 994 -35.47 -9.11 7.81
N LYS A 995 -34.89 -7.95 8.16
CA LYS A 995 -33.86 -7.86 9.18
C LYS A 995 -34.50 -7.95 10.57
N GLU A 996 -34.25 -9.04 11.29
CA GLU A 996 -34.57 -9.12 12.71
C GLU A 996 -33.73 -8.10 13.49
N ILE A 997 -34.38 -7.19 14.20
CA ILE A 997 -33.71 -6.26 15.11
C ILE A 997 -33.32 -7.02 16.37
N ILE A 998 -32.05 -7.43 16.45
CA ILE A 998 -31.50 -8.09 17.64
C ILE A 998 -30.77 -7.04 18.50
N GLY A 999 -31.32 -6.69 19.66
CA GLY A 999 -30.68 -5.86 20.69
C GLY A 999 -31.02 -4.36 20.68
N LEU A 1000 -30.15 -3.53 21.27
CA LEU A 1000 -30.29 -2.07 21.29
C LEU A 1000 -30.10 -1.53 19.86
N TYR A 1001 -31.18 -0.98 19.30
CA TYR A 1001 -31.26 -0.45 17.94
C TYR A 1001 -30.37 0.78 17.79
N ASP A 1002 -29.35 0.70 16.92
CA ASP A 1002 -28.50 1.82 16.51
C ASP A 1002 -28.81 2.11 15.04
N GLU A 1003 -29.65 3.11 14.79
CA GLU A 1003 -30.09 3.53 13.44
C GLU A 1003 -28.90 3.77 12.51
N THR A 1004 -27.82 4.36 13.03
CA THR A 1004 -26.65 4.74 12.23
C THR A 1004 -25.87 3.55 11.68
N LYS A 1005 -25.87 2.40 12.36
CA LYS A 1005 -25.18 1.17 11.91
C LYS A 1005 -26.05 0.26 11.04
N TYR A 1006 -27.37 0.43 11.10
CA TYR A 1006 -28.32 -0.39 10.35
C TYR A 1006 -28.59 0.13 8.94
N LEU A 1007 -28.50 1.45 8.73
CA LEU A 1007 -28.61 2.10 7.41
C LEU A 1007 -27.51 1.64 6.42
N ASP A 1008 -26.31 1.31 6.91
CA ASP A 1008 -25.17 0.90 6.08
C ASP A 1008 -25.27 -0.53 5.49
N ARG A 1009 -26.19 -1.39 5.96
CA ARG A 1009 -26.20 -2.82 5.60
C ARG A 1009 -27.22 -3.17 4.53
N GLN A 1010 -27.28 -2.44 3.43
CA GLN A 1010 -28.22 -2.79 2.35
C GLN A 1010 -27.76 -3.99 1.50
N LEU A 1011 -26.48 -4.40 1.61
CA LEU A 1011 -25.89 -5.50 0.84
C LEU A 1011 -25.72 -6.79 1.65
N VAL A 1012 -25.87 -7.91 0.95
CA VAL A 1012 -25.57 -9.26 1.47
C VAL A 1012 -24.08 -9.38 1.81
N TYR A 1013 -23.22 -8.78 0.98
CA TYR A 1013 -21.79 -8.72 1.18
C TYR A 1013 -21.39 -7.30 1.54
N ASN A 1014 -20.56 -7.13 2.57
CA ASN A 1014 -19.96 -5.83 2.86
C ASN A 1014 -18.79 -5.60 1.89
N VAL A 1015 -19.08 -4.96 0.75
CA VAL A 1015 -18.14 -4.79 -0.36
C VAL A 1015 -18.02 -3.35 -0.84
N TYR A 1016 -16.84 -3.01 -1.33
CA TYR A 1016 -16.51 -1.75 -1.96
C TYR A 1016 -16.63 -1.86 -3.50
N PRO A 1017 -16.99 -0.76 -4.18
CA PRO A 1017 -17.07 -0.73 -5.64
C PRO A 1017 -15.70 -0.95 -6.28
N LEU A 1018 -15.61 -1.86 -7.26
CA LEU A 1018 -14.38 -2.07 -8.01
C LEU A 1018 -14.09 -0.85 -8.89
N PRO A 1019 -12.81 -0.43 -9.00
CA PRO A 1019 -12.39 0.58 -9.96
C PRO A 1019 -12.75 0.16 -11.39
N HIS A 1020 -13.19 1.10 -12.24
CA HIS A 1020 -13.57 0.80 -13.63
C HIS A 1020 -12.46 0.13 -14.42
N SER A 1021 -11.20 0.44 -14.10
CA SER A 1021 -10.03 -0.22 -14.69
C SER A 1021 -10.02 -1.74 -14.44
N LEU A 1022 -10.37 -2.20 -13.23
CA LEU A 1022 -10.46 -3.62 -12.88
C LEU A 1022 -11.72 -4.30 -13.44
N LEU A 1023 -12.84 -3.57 -13.59
CA LEU A 1023 -14.10 -4.12 -14.11
C LEU A 1023 -13.95 -4.78 -15.49
N ASN A 1024 -13.07 -4.23 -16.34
CA ASN A 1024 -12.75 -4.78 -17.67
C ASN A 1024 -12.16 -6.21 -17.62
N TYR A 1025 -11.69 -6.65 -16.45
CA TYR A 1025 -11.03 -7.93 -16.26
C TYR A 1025 -11.85 -8.92 -15.44
N VAL A 1026 -13.12 -8.61 -15.14
CA VAL A 1026 -13.96 -9.51 -14.36
C VAL A 1026 -14.51 -10.66 -15.21
N LEU A 1027 -14.36 -11.88 -14.70
CA LEU A 1027 -15.01 -13.10 -15.17
C LEU A 1027 -16.08 -13.49 -14.14
N ASP A 1028 -17.34 -13.49 -14.57
CA ASP A 1028 -18.47 -13.89 -13.71
C ASP A 1028 -18.55 -15.42 -13.60
N PHE A 1029 -18.50 -15.93 -12.37
CA PHE A 1029 -18.60 -17.35 -12.05
C PHE A 1029 -20.05 -17.81 -11.89
N LYS A 1030 -21.02 -16.91 -11.81
CA LYS A 1030 -22.43 -17.19 -11.53
C LYS A 1030 -22.63 -18.09 -10.30
N THR A 1031 -23.88 -18.33 -9.94
CA THR A 1031 -24.23 -19.34 -8.95
C THR A 1031 -24.26 -20.72 -9.63
N PRO A 1032 -23.61 -21.76 -9.08
CA PRO A 1032 -23.72 -23.12 -9.61
C PRO A 1032 -25.17 -23.58 -9.62
N ASP A 1033 -25.55 -24.41 -10.60
CA ASP A 1033 -26.92 -24.95 -10.63
C ASP A 1033 -27.12 -26.03 -9.55
N ASP A 1034 -28.38 -26.32 -9.22
CA ASP A 1034 -28.74 -27.27 -8.15
C ASP A 1034 -28.17 -28.68 -8.37
N ASN A 1035 -27.99 -29.10 -9.62
CA ASN A 1035 -27.45 -30.42 -9.94
C ASN A 1035 -25.94 -30.46 -9.69
N ASP A 1036 -25.23 -29.39 -10.03
CA ASP A 1036 -23.81 -29.24 -9.73
C ASP A 1036 -23.58 -29.12 -8.23
N ILE A 1037 -24.41 -28.37 -7.49
CA ILE A 1037 -24.37 -28.28 -6.02
C ILE A 1037 -24.54 -29.68 -5.41
N LYS A 1038 -25.53 -30.46 -5.85
CA LYS A 1038 -25.72 -31.85 -5.37
C LYS A 1038 -24.51 -32.74 -5.65
N ARG A 1039 -23.87 -32.59 -6.82
CA ARG A 1039 -22.63 -33.33 -7.15
C ARG A 1039 -21.47 -32.93 -6.25
N TYR A 1040 -21.28 -31.63 -5.97
CA TYR A 1040 -20.27 -31.15 -5.03
C TYR A 1040 -20.51 -31.72 -3.62
N ILE A 1041 -21.74 -31.62 -3.10
CA ILE A 1041 -22.10 -32.15 -1.78
C ILE A 1041 -21.83 -33.66 -1.71
N SER A 1042 -22.21 -34.41 -2.75
CA SER A 1042 -22.01 -35.87 -2.83
C SER A 1042 -20.52 -36.24 -2.78
N ASN A 1043 -19.67 -35.51 -3.52
CA ASN A 1043 -18.23 -35.74 -3.50
C ASN A 1043 -17.60 -35.36 -2.15
N ILE A 1044 -18.00 -34.23 -1.55
CA ILE A 1044 -17.49 -33.79 -0.24
C ILE A 1044 -17.87 -34.80 0.84
N THR A 1045 -19.12 -35.29 0.84
CA THR A 1045 -19.57 -36.31 1.78
C THR A 1045 -18.83 -37.63 1.58
N LEU A 1046 -18.67 -38.10 0.35
CA LEU A 1046 -17.90 -39.32 0.04
C LEU A 1046 -16.44 -39.21 0.48
N GLU A 1047 -15.77 -38.08 0.22
CA GLU A 1047 -14.39 -37.85 0.65
C GLU A 1047 -14.27 -37.81 2.19
N THR A 1048 -15.19 -37.12 2.85
CA THR A 1048 -15.21 -37.02 4.31
C THR A 1048 -15.43 -38.38 4.94
N LEU A 1049 -16.38 -39.16 4.40
CA LEU A 1049 -16.64 -40.54 4.83
C LEU A 1049 -15.42 -41.44 4.58
N ASN A 1050 -14.78 -41.37 3.42
CA ASN A 1050 -13.58 -42.16 3.13
C ASN A 1050 -12.42 -41.82 4.07
N LYS A 1051 -12.23 -40.55 4.45
CA LYS A 1051 -11.24 -40.13 5.46
C LYS A 1051 -11.58 -40.64 6.86
N LEU A 1052 -12.87 -40.66 7.23
CA LEU A 1052 -13.32 -41.19 8.52
C LEU A 1052 -13.18 -42.72 8.58
N ILE A 1053 -13.56 -43.44 7.53
CA ILE A 1053 -13.49 -44.91 7.45
C ILE A 1053 -12.02 -45.38 7.39
N SER A 1054 -11.16 -44.70 6.64
CA SER A 1054 -9.72 -45.02 6.62
C SER A 1054 -9.05 -44.80 7.99
N ASN A 1055 -9.52 -43.85 8.79
CA ASN A 1055 -9.08 -43.66 10.18
C ASN A 1055 -9.62 -44.71 11.16
N ASP A 1056 -10.74 -45.38 10.88
CA ASP A 1056 -11.29 -46.48 11.71
C ASP A 1056 -10.72 -47.86 11.35
N SER A 1057 -10.30 -48.06 10.10
CA SER A 1057 -9.65 -49.31 9.66
C SER A 1057 -8.26 -49.56 10.28
N SER A 1058 -7.64 -48.53 10.88
CA SER A 1058 -6.41 -48.69 11.66
C SER A 1058 -6.64 -49.15 13.11
N LYS A 1059 -7.91 -49.23 13.58
CA LYS A 1059 -8.27 -49.70 14.93
C LYS A 1059 -8.88 -51.11 14.98
N SER A 1060 -9.18 -51.75 13.85
CA SER A 1060 -9.93 -53.03 13.81
C SER A 1060 -9.10 -54.28 13.50
N ASN A 1061 -7.78 -54.20 13.39
CA ASN A 1061 -6.91 -55.37 13.15
C ASN A 1061 -6.23 -55.98 14.41
N ASN A 1062 -6.65 -55.61 15.62
CA ASN A 1062 -6.14 -56.21 16.88
C ASN A 1062 -7.25 -56.89 17.69
N ASN A 1063 -7.96 -57.85 17.10
CA ASN A 1063 -8.74 -58.84 17.86
C ASN A 1063 -8.65 -60.22 17.20
N GLN A 1064 -7.48 -60.85 17.37
CA GLN A 1064 -7.36 -62.30 17.55
C GLN A 1064 -6.66 -62.51 18.90
N PHE A 1065 -7.45 -62.43 19.99
CA PHE A 1065 -7.58 -63.40 21.09
C PHE A 1065 -8.42 -62.80 22.21
#